data_AF-A0A9P7G192-F1
#
_entry.id   AF-A0A9P7G192-F1
#
_cell.length_a   1.000
_cell.length_b   1.000
_cell.length_c   1.000
_cell.angle_alpha   90.00
_cell.angle_beta   90.00
_cell.angle_gamma   90.00
#
_symmetry.space_group_name_H-M   'P 1'
#
loop_
_entity.id
_entity.type
_entity.pdbx_description
1 polymer ?
#
loop_
_entity_poly.entity_id
_entity_poly.type
_entity_poly.pdbx_seq_one_letter_code
_entity_poly.pdbx_strand_id
1 'polypeptide(L)'
;MDTRRYAGALRAARCGSAFFFALQIIQNLSMILGPIEQYHANSKYYSAIKPRPLAQGGEHALPHVTIQMPVYKEGLSGVLAPSITSLKRAMQTYARQGGTSSLFVNDDGLRLLPPAARKERLEFYALHSIGWVARPPHGSLGEDEAPNGFVGSEVLDGSEDASSGGGDEEKGHKTQPTPFVRAGRFKKASNMNYALALSMKLEHHLARLIAEQKEAEKEDVEELEQAQAQGQEEGGGTSTPPPPPVPTRTRSAPNLALLGAPAPSTPHSNLNANSSGTSTPPSRDLAPSPSPSAVGPGKTPEDPSSSSSPSPSPSSSPSPSPNTKTPIPVCLEDQALALAVEETWAESVGGAHRPWAGNGRAARMGEIVLIVDSDTVVPEDCLRDAAREMGACPSVAIIQHESADVMQVAHHYFENGIAYFTRRINKCISMGTINDPPACANGEVAPFVGHNAFLRWRALQDAAFVDPADGKEKIWSESNVSEDFDMALRLMGCGYIIRWATYSEGGFKEGVSLSVDDELNRWQKYSYGCSELLFNPIIEWFRRGPFAQQIHRFMWSNAPLHYKVSMMAYMFSYYGIAASVTISVINYILLGFQFGVDGFYMHSFEIWLATTVVFFGSGTVGYSLLQYRLGQKQLVCNNLLWDW
;
A
#
# COMPACT_ATOMS: atom_id res chain seq x y z
N MET A 1 53.73 -29.44 -8.80
CA MET A 1 52.76 -28.32 -8.73
C MET A 1 52.58 -27.94 -7.27
N ASP A 2 52.75 -26.66 -6.95
CA ASP A 2 52.97 -26.11 -5.59
C ASP A 2 51.83 -26.36 -4.58
N THR A 3 51.99 -27.38 -3.73
CA THR A 3 51.12 -27.64 -2.56
C THR A 3 51.08 -26.49 -1.55
N ARG A 4 52.11 -25.62 -1.54
CA ARG A 4 52.17 -24.45 -0.64
C ARG A 4 51.22 -23.31 -1.03
N ARG A 5 50.92 -23.14 -2.33
CA ARG A 5 49.96 -22.11 -2.81
C ARG A 5 48.51 -22.53 -2.52
N TYR A 6 48.18 -23.81 -2.71
CA TYR A 6 46.86 -24.36 -2.35
C TYR A 6 46.60 -24.34 -0.84
N ALA A 7 47.64 -24.54 0.00
CA ALA A 7 47.52 -24.47 1.45
C ALA A 7 47.14 -23.08 1.98
N GLY A 8 47.43 -22.00 1.25
CA GLY A 8 47.03 -20.63 1.62
C GLY A 8 45.53 -20.40 1.42
N ALA A 9 45.04 -20.70 0.22
CA ALA A 9 43.61 -20.59 -0.12
C ALA A 9 42.74 -21.53 0.74
N LEU A 10 43.21 -22.75 1.00
CA LEU A 10 42.52 -23.71 1.84
C LEU A 10 42.48 -23.27 3.32
N ARG A 11 43.53 -22.60 3.82
CA ARG A 11 43.53 -22.00 5.17
C ARG A 11 42.60 -20.80 5.28
N ALA A 12 42.53 -19.96 4.26
CA ALA A 12 41.57 -18.85 4.22
C ALA A 12 40.12 -19.34 4.17
N ALA A 13 39.82 -20.35 3.34
CA ALA A 13 38.50 -20.97 3.27
C ALA A 13 38.10 -21.67 4.59
N ARG A 14 39.06 -22.32 5.27
CA ARG A 14 38.85 -22.90 6.61
C ARG A 14 38.60 -21.84 7.68
N CYS A 15 39.31 -20.72 7.62
CA CYS A 15 39.09 -19.61 8.55
C CYS A 15 37.70 -18.98 8.36
N GLY A 16 37.27 -18.80 7.10
CA GLY A 16 35.94 -18.29 6.77
C GLY A 16 34.79 -19.20 7.23
N SER A 17 34.92 -20.51 7.02
CA SER A 17 33.92 -21.49 7.48
C SER A 17 33.86 -21.62 9.01
N ALA A 18 35.01 -21.61 9.69
CA ALA A 18 35.06 -21.58 11.15
C ALA A 18 34.47 -20.28 11.73
N PHE A 19 34.69 -19.14 11.07
CA PHE A 19 34.09 -17.87 11.46
C PHE A 19 32.56 -17.89 11.30
N PHE A 20 32.05 -18.38 10.17
CA PHE A 20 30.60 -18.53 9.95
C PHE A 20 29.95 -19.46 10.98
N PHE A 21 30.61 -20.56 11.32
CA PHE A 21 30.15 -21.48 12.37
C PHE A 21 30.14 -20.82 13.76
N ALA A 22 31.20 -20.08 14.12
CA ALA A 22 31.27 -19.34 15.37
C ALA A 22 30.19 -18.25 15.45
N LEU A 23 29.95 -17.53 14.36
CA LEU A 23 28.85 -16.57 14.25
C LEU A 23 27.51 -17.25 14.50
N GLN A 24 27.24 -18.43 13.91
CA GLN A 24 25.99 -19.14 14.14
C GLN A 24 25.79 -19.55 15.59
N ILE A 25 26.86 -20.02 16.26
CA ILE A 25 26.78 -20.37 17.69
C ILE A 25 26.48 -19.13 18.52
N ILE A 26 27.22 -18.04 18.29
CA ILE A 26 26.99 -16.76 18.98
C ILE A 26 25.55 -16.28 18.74
N GLN A 27 25.06 -16.46 17.51
CA GLN A 27 23.70 -16.11 17.13
C GLN A 27 22.67 -16.90 17.95
N ASN A 28 22.78 -18.23 17.97
CA ASN A 28 21.86 -19.09 18.69
C ASN A 28 21.90 -18.80 20.19
N LEU A 29 23.09 -18.58 20.76
CA LEU A 29 23.24 -18.16 22.15
C LEU A 29 22.60 -16.79 22.40
N SER A 30 22.72 -15.84 21.47
CA SER A 30 22.09 -14.52 21.58
C SER A 30 20.56 -14.61 21.53
N MET A 31 19.98 -15.52 20.74
CA MET A 31 18.54 -15.79 20.76
C MET A 31 18.08 -16.34 22.12
N ILE A 32 18.89 -17.22 22.71
CA ILE A 32 18.55 -17.90 23.98
C ILE A 32 18.73 -16.97 25.19
N LEU A 33 19.83 -16.22 25.24
CA LEU A 33 20.26 -15.48 26.44
C LEU A 33 20.31 -13.95 26.25
N GLY A 34 20.31 -13.47 25.01
CA GLY A 34 20.45 -12.05 24.70
C GLY A 34 19.24 -11.22 25.15
N PRO A 35 19.39 -9.89 25.27
CA PRO A 35 18.31 -9.01 25.68
C PRO A 35 17.16 -9.04 24.66
N ILE A 36 15.93 -8.91 25.17
CA ILE A 36 14.70 -8.89 24.36
C ILE A 36 13.93 -7.56 24.48
N GLU A 37 14.34 -6.68 25.40
CA GLU A 37 13.65 -5.43 25.70
C GLU A 37 13.55 -4.53 24.47
N GLN A 38 14.58 -4.53 23.62
CA GLN A 38 14.61 -3.74 22.40
C GLN A 38 13.56 -4.17 21.36
N TYR A 39 13.01 -5.39 21.47
CA TYR A 39 11.86 -5.80 20.64
C TYR A 39 10.53 -5.18 21.11
N HIS A 40 10.44 -4.77 22.38
CA HIS A 40 9.23 -4.21 22.97
C HIS A 40 9.29 -2.68 23.11
N ALA A 41 10.42 -2.07 22.73
CA ALA A 41 10.64 -0.63 22.83
C ALA A 41 10.76 0.01 21.44
N ASN A 42 10.31 1.25 21.32
CA ASN A 42 10.49 2.03 20.10
C ASN A 42 11.94 2.51 20.00
N SER A 43 12.51 2.44 18.81
CA SER A 43 13.83 2.97 18.46
C SER A 43 13.71 3.99 17.31
N LYS A 44 14.84 4.51 16.82
CA LYS A 44 14.84 5.42 15.67
C LYS A 44 14.21 4.78 14.42
N TYR A 45 14.54 3.50 14.17
CA TYR A 45 14.18 2.75 12.96
C TYR A 45 13.12 1.65 13.23
N TYR A 46 12.60 1.55 14.45
CA TYR A 46 11.70 0.47 14.86
C TYR A 46 10.57 0.97 15.77
N SER A 47 9.35 0.49 15.53
CA SER A 47 8.16 0.85 16.28
C SER A 47 7.42 -0.40 16.75
N ALA A 48 7.56 -0.72 18.03
CA ALA A 48 6.91 -1.84 18.71
C ALA A 48 5.61 -1.47 19.40
N ILE A 49 5.49 -0.22 19.87
CA ILE A 49 4.39 0.25 20.70
C ILE A 49 3.47 1.14 19.86
N LYS A 50 2.17 0.84 19.87
CA LYS A 50 1.15 1.66 19.23
C LYS A 50 1.22 3.11 19.72
N PRO A 51 1.08 4.10 18.83
CA PRO A 51 1.09 5.49 19.24
C PRO A 51 -0.12 5.80 20.14
N ARG A 52 0.13 6.57 21.19
CA ARG A 52 -0.91 6.98 22.14
C ARG A 52 -1.96 7.84 21.42
N PRO A 53 -3.23 7.82 21.87
CA PRO A 53 -4.20 8.83 21.45
C PRO A 53 -3.64 10.23 21.70
N LEU A 54 -3.82 11.13 20.73
CA LEU A 54 -3.53 12.55 20.92
C LEU A 54 -4.34 13.06 22.12
N ALA A 55 -3.74 13.89 22.97
CA ALA A 55 -4.41 14.44 24.15
C ALA A 55 -5.68 15.21 23.71
N GLN A 56 -6.82 14.92 24.35
CA GLN A 56 -8.07 15.64 24.14
C GLN A 56 -7.83 17.14 24.36
N GLY A 57 -7.92 17.94 23.30
CA GLY A 57 -7.73 19.40 23.33
C GLY A 57 -6.77 19.98 22.30
N GLY A 58 -6.03 19.15 21.55
CA GLY A 58 -5.31 19.61 20.35
C GLY A 58 -6.17 19.42 19.09
N GLU A 59 -6.61 20.50 18.47
CA GLU A 59 -7.31 20.54 17.17
C GLU A 59 -6.39 20.14 16.00
N HIS A 60 -5.66 19.03 16.09
CA HIS A 60 -5.04 18.46 14.89
C HIS A 60 -6.06 17.54 14.22
N ALA A 61 -6.72 18.08 13.19
CA ALA A 61 -7.49 17.28 12.26
C ALA A 61 -6.62 16.12 11.75
N LEU A 62 -7.14 14.90 11.83
CA LEU A 62 -6.46 13.72 11.32
C LEU A 62 -6.20 13.90 9.80
N PRO A 63 -4.97 13.67 9.31
CA PRO A 63 -4.61 13.96 7.93
C PRO A 63 -5.40 13.10 6.94
N HIS A 64 -5.57 13.58 5.71
CA HIS A 64 -6.14 12.77 4.65
C HIS A 64 -5.18 11.64 4.26
N VAL A 65 -5.68 10.40 4.23
CA VAL A 65 -4.90 9.23 3.80
C VAL A 65 -5.41 8.72 2.46
N THR A 66 -4.56 8.75 1.43
CA THR A 66 -4.86 8.13 0.13
C THR A 66 -4.31 6.71 0.11
N ILE A 67 -5.17 5.74 -0.13
CA ILE A 67 -4.76 4.34 -0.31
C ILE A 67 -4.50 4.13 -1.80
N GLN A 68 -3.25 3.87 -2.18
CA GLN A 68 -2.86 3.59 -3.56
C GLN A 68 -2.68 2.08 -3.75
N MET A 69 -3.42 1.52 -4.72
CA MET A 69 -3.41 0.08 -5.01
C MET A 69 -3.12 -0.18 -6.49
N PRO A 70 -1.89 -0.60 -6.85
CA PRO A 70 -1.58 -1.01 -8.21
C PRO A 70 -2.20 -2.38 -8.53
N VAL A 71 -2.86 -2.47 -9.68
CA VAL A 71 -3.52 -3.69 -10.14
C VAL A 71 -3.19 -3.95 -11.62
N TYR A 72 -2.97 -5.22 -11.97
CA TYR A 72 -2.60 -5.63 -13.33
C TYR A 72 -3.48 -6.74 -13.92
N LYS A 73 -3.52 -7.93 -13.33
CA LYS A 73 -4.22 -9.12 -13.87
C LYS A 73 -5.12 -9.81 -12.84
N GLU A 74 -5.24 -9.23 -11.67
CA GLU A 74 -5.93 -9.81 -10.53
C GLU A 74 -7.44 -9.80 -10.75
N GLY A 75 -8.09 -10.89 -10.36
CA GLY A 75 -9.53 -11.08 -10.51
C GLY A 75 -10.34 -10.27 -9.49
N LEU A 76 -11.52 -9.80 -9.91
CA LEU A 76 -12.40 -8.99 -9.06
C LEU A 76 -12.84 -9.75 -7.80
N SER A 77 -13.51 -10.90 -7.96
CA SER A 77 -14.14 -11.61 -6.84
C SER A 77 -13.14 -12.36 -5.95
N GLY A 78 -12.03 -12.83 -6.52
CA GLY A 78 -11.05 -13.65 -5.81
C GLY A 78 -10.02 -12.85 -5.01
N VAL A 79 -9.61 -11.68 -5.52
CA VAL A 79 -8.46 -10.93 -4.97
C VAL A 79 -8.88 -9.52 -4.58
N LEU A 80 -9.47 -8.75 -5.50
CA LEU A 80 -9.76 -7.33 -5.25
C LEU A 80 -10.88 -7.10 -4.25
N ALA A 81 -12.00 -7.82 -4.37
CA ALA A 81 -13.15 -7.60 -3.51
C ALA A 81 -12.84 -7.88 -2.02
N PRO A 82 -12.16 -8.98 -1.64
CA PRO A 82 -11.71 -9.19 -0.25
C PRO A 82 -10.79 -8.07 0.27
N SER A 83 -9.77 -7.70 -0.50
CA SER A 83 -8.80 -6.67 -0.11
C SER A 83 -9.46 -5.29 0.05
N ILE A 84 -10.29 -4.89 -0.93
CA ILE A 84 -11.04 -3.63 -0.88
C ILE A 84 -12.03 -3.61 0.27
N THR A 85 -12.70 -4.73 0.57
CA THR A 85 -13.61 -4.82 1.73
C THR A 85 -12.86 -4.60 3.03
N SER A 86 -11.67 -5.20 3.17
CA SER A 86 -10.79 -4.97 4.33
C SER A 86 -10.37 -3.51 4.45
N LEU A 87 -9.94 -2.90 3.34
CA LEU A 87 -9.55 -1.48 3.30
C LEU A 87 -10.73 -0.58 3.68
N LYS A 88 -11.94 -0.87 3.18
CA LYS A 88 -13.15 -0.12 3.51
C LYS A 88 -13.49 -0.16 5.00
N ARG A 89 -13.29 -1.29 5.68
CA ARG A 89 -13.45 -1.36 7.14
C ARG A 89 -12.45 -0.44 7.85
N ALA A 90 -11.19 -0.44 7.42
CA ALA A 90 -10.18 0.45 7.98
C ALA A 90 -10.51 1.94 7.73
N MET A 91 -10.97 2.28 6.52
CA MET A 91 -11.43 3.62 6.16
C MET A 91 -12.61 4.08 7.03
N GLN A 92 -13.61 3.21 7.24
CA GLN A 92 -14.76 3.52 8.09
C GLN A 92 -14.35 3.77 9.55
N THR A 93 -13.42 2.97 10.09
CA THR A 93 -12.89 3.16 11.44
C THR A 93 -12.10 4.46 11.59
N TYR A 94 -11.36 4.85 10.56
CA TYR A 94 -10.66 6.15 10.52
C TYR A 94 -11.65 7.33 10.42
N ALA A 95 -12.68 7.21 9.60
CA ALA A 95 -13.73 8.22 9.42
C ALA A 95 -14.53 8.49 10.71
N ARG A 96 -14.84 7.43 11.48
CA ARG A 96 -15.51 7.56 12.80
C ARG A 96 -14.73 8.42 13.80
N GLN A 97 -13.44 8.61 13.57
CA GLN A 97 -12.55 9.39 14.44
C GLN A 97 -12.26 10.79 13.91
N GLY A 98 -12.91 11.19 12.81
CA GLY A 98 -12.72 12.48 12.15
C GLY A 98 -11.63 12.52 11.08
N GLY A 99 -11.02 11.37 10.76
CA GLY A 99 -10.08 11.26 9.64
C GLY A 99 -10.80 11.18 8.30
N THR A 100 -10.11 11.51 7.22
CA THR A 100 -10.64 11.33 5.85
C THR A 100 -9.71 10.45 5.04
N SER A 101 -10.26 9.61 4.16
CA SER A 101 -9.46 8.70 3.35
C SER A 101 -10.09 8.44 1.99
N SER A 102 -9.25 8.25 0.97
CA SER A 102 -9.65 7.88 -0.38
C SER A 102 -8.99 6.56 -0.80
N LEU A 103 -9.58 5.87 -1.77
CA LEU A 103 -9.03 4.66 -2.36
C LEU A 103 -8.81 4.90 -3.85
N PHE A 104 -7.56 4.78 -4.27
CA PHE A 104 -7.09 5.07 -5.62
C PHE A 104 -6.43 3.84 -6.23
N VAL A 105 -7.01 3.33 -7.32
CA VAL A 105 -6.62 2.06 -7.95
C VAL A 105 -5.99 2.30 -9.31
N ASN A 106 -4.75 1.86 -9.47
CA ASN A 106 -4.01 1.97 -10.73
C ASN A 106 -4.23 0.68 -11.52
N ASP A 107 -5.30 0.60 -12.29
CA ASP A 107 -5.80 -0.64 -12.87
C ASP A 107 -5.49 -0.76 -14.36
N ASP A 108 -4.32 -1.32 -14.67
CA ASP A 108 -3.94 -1.62 -16.04
C ASP A 108 -4.75 -2.78 -16.65
N GLY A 109 -5.40 -3.59 -15.81
CA GLY A 109 -6.17 -4.78 -16.17
C GLY A 109 -7.51 -4.47 -16.83
N LEU A 110 -8.08 -3.28 -16.57
CA LEU A 110 -9.32 -2.83 -17.21
C LEU A 110 -9.24 -2.86 -18.75
N ARG A 111 -8.05 -2.64 -19.32
CA ARG A 111 -7.81 -2.72 -20.77
C ARG A 111 -7.78 -4.14 -21.32
N LEU A 112 -7.46 -5.13 -20.48
CA LEU A 112 -7.28 -6.52 -20.87
C LEU A 112 -8.56 -7.35 -20.68
N LEU A 113 -9.48 -6.88 -19.83
CA LEU A 113 -10.70 -7.59 -19.52
C LEU A 113 -11.71 -7.55 -20.69
N PRO A 114 -12.46 -8.64 -20.91
CA PRO A 114 -13.63 -8.64 -21.79
C PRO A 114 -14.64 -7.55 -21.37
N PRO A 115 -15.43 -6.98 -22.31
CA PRO A 115 -16.33 -5.87 -22.02
C PRO A 115 -17.31 -6.12 -20.86
N ALA A 116 -17.84 -7.34 -20.74
CA ALA A 116 -18.75 -7.71 -19.66
C ALA A 116 -18.07 -7.66 -18.27
N ALA A 117 -16.90 -8.32 -18.13
CA ALA A 117 -16.13 -8.33 -16.89
C ALA A 117 -15.56 -6.94 -16.54
N ARG A 118 -15.22 -6.14 -17.56
CA ARG A 118 -14.81 -4.74 -17.39
C ARG A 118 -15.95 -3.90 -16.81
N LYS A 119 -17.16 -4.04 -17.35
CA LYS A 119 -18.35 -3.32 -16.86
C LYS A 119 -18.64 -3.66 -15.39
N GLU A 120 -18.65 -4.95 -15.04
CA GLU A 120 -18.83 -5.41 -13.65
C GLU A 120 -17.80 -4.77 -12.70
N ARG A 121 -16.53 -4.70 -13.13
CA ARG A 121 -15.44 -4.09 -12.35
C ARG A 121 -15.59 -2.57 -12.19
N LEU A 122 -16.04 -1.87 -13.23
CA LEU A 122 -16.32 -0.44 -13.17
C LEU A 122 -17.52 -0.13 -12.29
N GLU A 123 -18.59 -0.94 -12.37
CA GLU A 123 -19.76 -0.83 -11.48
C GLU A 123 -19.34 -1.06 -10.02
N PHE A 124 -18.47 -2.03 -9.76
CA PHE A 124 -17.91 -2.26 -8.43
C PHE A 124 -17.10 -1.05 -7.92
N TYR A 125 -16.27 -0.43 -8.76
CA TYR A 125 -15.52 0.79 -8.40
C TYR A 125 -16.45 1.97 -8.13
N ALA A 126 -17.48 2.17 -8.94
CA ALA A 126 -18.47 3.22 -8.74
C ALA A 126 -19.24 3.03 -7.42
N LEU A 127 -19.72 1.81 -7.14
CA LEU A 127 -20.45 1.47 -5.92
C LEU A 127 -19.63 1.76 -4.65
N HIS A 128 -18.31 1.55 -4.72
CA HIS A 128 -17.41 1.77 -3.60
C HIS A 128 -16.76 3.16 -3.62
N SER A 129 -17.15 4.07 -4.52
CA SER A 129 -16.56 5.41 -4.67
C SER A 129 -15.03 5.36 -4.78
N ILE A 130 -14.53 4.47 -5.63
CA ILE A 130 -13.09 4.24 -5.87
C ILE A 130 -12.63 5.11 -7.03
N GLY A 131 -11.51 5.81 -6.85
CA GLY A 131 -10.82 6.50 -7.94
C GLY A 131 -9.99 5.50 -8.71
N TRP A 132 -9.96 5.57 -10.04
CA TRP A 132 -9.21 4.61 -10.83
C TRP A 132 -8.57 5.23 -12.07
N VAL A 133 -7.45 4.65 -12.51
CA VAL A 133 -6.74 5.01 -13.74
C VAL A 133 -6.30 3.76 -14.47
N ALA A 134 -6.52 3.70 -15.78
CA ALA A 134 -6.08 2.62 -16.66
C ALA A 134 -5.33 3.16 -17.88
N ARG A 135 -4.07 2.78 -17.99
CA ARG A 135 -3.18 3.22 -19.08
C ARG A 135 -3.45 2.47 -20.37
N PRO A 136 -3.18 3.06 -21.54
CA PRO A 136 -3.30 2.36 -22.83
C PRO A 136 -2.53 1.02 -22.86
N PRO A 137 -2.99 0.03 -23.64
CA PRO A 137 -2.28 -1.25 -23.78
C PRO A 137 -0.86 -1.06 -24.32
N HIS A 138 0.08 -1.90 -23.86
CA HIS A 138 1.43 -1.87 -24.41
C HIS A 138 1.41 -2.32 -25.88
N GLY A 139 1.95 -1.51 -26.77
CA GLY A 139 1.94 -1.75 -28.22
C GLY A 139 0.70 -1.24 -28.95
N SER A 140 -0.27 -0.60 -28.27
CA SER A 140 -1.47 -0.08 -28.94
C SER A 140 -1.15 1.13 -29.82
N LEU A 141 -1.70 1.14 -31.04
CA LEU A 141 -1.58 2.26 -31.99
C LEU A 141 -2.62 3.38 -31.76
N GLY A 142 -3.49 3.22 -30.74
CA GLY A 142 -4.43 4.25 -30.32
C GLY A 142 -5.74 4.19 -31.09
N GLU A 143 -6.67 3.36 -30.63
CA GLU A 143 -8.08 3.32 -31.05
C GLU A 143 -8.82 2.33 -30.11
N ASP A 144 -9.06 2.72 -28.86
CA ASP A 144 -9.91 1.96 -27.95
C ASP A 144 -11.01 2.91 -27.43
N GLU A 145 -12.26 2.69 -27.86
CA GLU A 145 -13.42 3.42 -27.36
C GLU A 145 -13.52 3.29 -25.82
N ALA A 146 -13.67 4.43 -25.15
CA ALA A 146 -13.81 4.48 -23.70
C ALA A 146 -15.14 3.87 -23.24
N PRO A 147 -15.19 3.12 -22.12
CA PRO A 147 -16.43 2.55 -21.62
C PRO A 147 -17.39 3.64 -21.08
N ASN A 148 -18.71 3.37 -21.13
CA ASN A 148 -19.74 4.22 -20.52
C ASN A 148 -19.48 4.42 -19.01
N GLY A 149 -19.53 5.67 -18.54
CA GLY A 149 -19.11 6.08 -17.19
C GLY A 149 -17.76 6.82 -17.14
N PHE A 150 -17.20 7.13 -18.31
CA PHE A 150 -16.03 8.00 -18.47
C PHE A 150 -16.37 9.47 -18.17
N VAL A 151 -15.51 10.15 -17.43
CA VAL A 151 -15.56 11.59 -17.24
C VAL A 151 -15.29 12.28 -18.59
N GLY A 152 -16.35 12.71 -19.27
CA GLY A 152 -16.29 13.32 -20.60
C GLY A 152 -17.20 12.68 -21.66
N SER A 153 -17.94 11.62 -21.34
CA SER A 153 -18.93 11.06 -22.27
C SER A 153 -20.17 11.94 -22.46
N GLU A 154 -20.48 12.81 -21.50
CA GLU A 154 -21.71 13.62 -21.51
C GLU A 154 -21.50 15.06 -22.01
N VAL A 155 -20.25 15.49 -22.23
CA VAL A 155 -19.92 16.86 -22.66
C VAL A 155 -19.93 17.00 -24.19
N LEU A 156 -20.09 15.91 -24.94
CA LEU A 156 -19.91 15.89 -26.40
C LEU A 156 -21.18 15.57 -27.22
N ASP A 157 -22.37 15.62 -26.65
CA ASP A 157 -23.64 15.43 -27.40
C ASP A 157 -24.29 16.76 -27.87
N GLY A 158 -23.51 17.86 -27.91
CA GLY A 158 -24.02 19.21 -28.10
C GLY A 158 -23.72 19.90 -29.43
N SER A 159 -23.15 19.23 -30.44
CA SER A 159 -22.89 19.88 -31.73
C SER A 159 -22.88 18.89 -32.90
N GLU A 160 -24.04 18.33 -33.23
CA GLU A 160 -24.34 17.93 -34.61
C GLU A 160 -25.05 19.11 -35.27
N ASP A 161 -24.32 19.91 -36.06
CA ASP A 161 -24.82 20.65 -37.22
C ASP A 161 -23.69 21.52 -37.81
N ALA A 162 -22.88 20.93 -38.68
CA ALA A 162 -22.15 21.70 -39.69
C ALA A 162 -21.97 20.86 -40.96
N SER A 163 -22.78 21.23 -41.94
CA SER A 163 -22.89 20.68 -43.28
C SER A 163 -21.57 20.58 -44.06
N SER A 164 -21.53 19.57 -44.91
CA SER A 164 -20.67 19.38 -46.08
C SER A 164 -20.15 20.68 -46.73
N GLY A 165 -18.83 20.84 -46.74
CA GLY A 165 -18.12 21.78 -47.60
C GLY A 165 -16.82 21.13 -48.09
N GLY A 166 -16.75 20.85 -49.39
CA GLY A 166 -15.55 20.32 -50.03
C GLY A 166 -14.42 21.34 -50.06
N GLY A 167 -13.20 20.89 -49.81
CA GLY A 167 -11.98 21.70 -49.89
C GLY A 167 -10.73 20.83 -49.75
N ASP A 168 -10.04 20.69 -50.89
CA ASP A 168 -8.64 20.36 -51.15
C ASP A 168 -7.82 19.51 -50.16
N GLU A 169 -7.40 18.34 -50.65
CA GLU A 169 -6.36 17.48 -50.09
C GLU A 169 -5.01 18.20 -50.01
N GLU A 170 -4.72 18.84 -48.88
CA GLU A 170 -3.34 19.16 -48.52
C GLU A 170 -2.72 17.93 -47.84
N LYS A 171 -1.79 17.27 -48.55
CA LYS A 171 -1.00 16.13 -48.06
C LYS A 171 -0.05 16.56 -46.94
N GLY A 172 -0.59 16.80 -45.76
CA GLY A 172 0.15 16.79 -44.51
C GLY A 172 0.67 15.37 -44.25
N HIS A 173 1.97 15.25 -44.02
CA HIS A 173 2.65 14.00 -43.68
C HIS A 173 2.05 13.45 -42.37
N LYS A 174 1.01 12.60 -42.44
CA LYS A 174 0.44 11.91 -41.27
C LYS A 174 1.55 11.06 -40.67
N THR A 175 2.13 11.53 -39.57
CA THR A 175 3.13 10.79 -38.81
C THR A 175 2.46 9.49 -38.36
N GLN A 176 3.02 8.34 -38.75
CA GLN A 176 2.52 7.03 -38.32
C GLN A 176 2.34 7.02 -36.79
N PRO A 177 1.19 6.59 -36.26
CA PRO A 177 0.98 6.55 -34.82
C PRO A 177 2.02 5.65 -34.19
N THR A 178 2.80 6.20 -33.27
CA THR A 178 3.80 5.39 -32.56
C THR A 178 3.10 4.48 -31.55
N PRO A 179 3.52 3.22 -31.38
CA PRO A 179 2.89 2.32 -30.42
C PRO A 179 3.12 2.80 -28.98
N PHE A 180 2.10 2.71 -28.13
CA PHE A 180 2.25 3.08 -26.71
C PHE A 180 3.17 2.12 -25.98
N VAL A 181 4.30 2.61 -25.46
CA VAL A 181 5.24 1.80 -24.69
C VAL A 181 5.04 2.06 -23.20
N ARG A 182 4.38 1.12 -22.50
CA ARG A 182 4.41 1.11 -21.03
C ARG A 182 5.87 0.99 -20.55
N ALA A 183 6.37 2.03 -19.90
CA ALA A 183 7.76 2.12 -19.46
C ALA A 183 8.07 1.14 -18.31
N GLY A 184 9.36 0.85 -18.18
CA GLY A 184 9.92 -0.03 -17.16
C GLY A 184 9.72 -1.53 -17.42
N ARG A 185 10.65 -2.33 -16.89
CA ARG A 185 10.68 -3.79 -17.10
C ARG A 185 9.50 -4.49 -16.42
N PHE A 186 9.13 -4.06 -15.21
CA PHE A 186 8.07 -4.69 -14.40
C PHE A 186 6.77 -3.88 -14.27
N LYS A 187 6.65 -2.76 -15.01
CA LYS A 187 5.43 -1.95 -15.22
C LYS A 187 4.70 -1.40 -13.96
N LYS A 188 4.96 -1.88 -12.73
CA LYS A 188 4.37 -1.43 -11.45
C LYS A 188 4.75 0.03 -11.15
N ALA A 189 6.05 0.32 -11.06
CA ALA A 189 6.57 1.68 -10.88
C ALA A 189 6.00 2.67 -11.91
N SER A 190 5.99 2.29 -13.19
CA SER A 190 5.44 3.13 -14.25
C SER A 190 3.92 3.30 -14.17
N ASN A 191 3.19 2.30 -13.67
CA ASN A 191 1.75 2.42 -13.44
C ASN A 191 1.46 3.42 -12.31
N MET A 192 2.25 3.37 -11.24
CA MET A 192 2.16 4.32 -10.14
C MET A 192 2.51 5.73 -10.59
N ASN A 193 3.64 5.92 -11.28
CA ASN A 193 4.04 7.23 -11.80
C ASN A 193 2.99 7.83 -12.75
N TYR A 194 2.42 7.04 -13.64
CA TYR A 194 1.42 7.54 -14.59
C TYR A 194 0.17 8.06 -13.86
N ALA A 195 -0.31 7.33 -12.86
CA ALA A 195 -1.47 7.75 -12.08
C ALA A 195 -1.15 8.96 -11.18
N LEU A 196 0.06 9.00 -10.60
CA LEU A 196 0.51 10.17 -9.82
C LEU A 196 0.65 11.41 -10.71
N ALA A 197 1.18 11.29 -11.92
CA ALA A 197 1.27 12.38 -12.88
C ALA A 197 -0.13 12.90 -13.26
N LEU A 198 -1.07 12.00 -13.52
CA LEU A 198 -2.47 12.39 -13.79
C LEU A 198 -3.12 13.06 -12.58
N SER A 199 -2.86 12.56 -11.36
CA SER A 199 -3.35 13.16 -10.12
C SER A 199 -2.79 14.57 -9.90
N MET A 200 -1.50 14.79 -10.19
CA MET A 200 -0.89 16.12 -10.11
C MET A 200 -1.51 17.11 -11.12
N LYS A 201 -1.78 16.67 -12.35
CA LYS A 201 -2.51 17.46 -13.35
C LYS A 201 -3.94 17.78 -12.92
N LEU A 202 -4.62 16.80 -12.33
CA LEU A 202 -5.95 17.00 -11.74
C LEU A 202 -5.91 18.09 -10.65
N GLU A 203 -4.96 18.05 -9.73
CA GLU A 203 -4.85 19.09 -8.68
C GLU A 203 -4.58 20.47 -9.29
N HIS A 204 -3.78 20.55 -10.35
CA HIS A 204 -3.54 21.81 -11.08
C HIS A 204 -4.83 22.36 -11.71
N HIS A 205 -5.55 21.54 -12.46
CA HIS A 205 -6.81 21.97 -13.08
C HIS A 205 -7.90 22.27 -12.05
N LEU A 206 -7.97 21.49 -10.97
CA LEU A 206 -8.89 21.73 -9.87
C LEU A 206 -8.61 23.08 -9.20
N ALA A 207 -7.35 23.41 -8.94
CA ALA A 207 -6.97 24.70 -8.39
C ALA A 207 -7.37 25.87 -9.31
N ARG A 208 -7.23 25.70 -10.63
CA ARG A 208 -7.67 26.67 -11.63
C ARG A 208 -9.20 26.84 -11.63
N LEU A 209 -9.97 25.75 -11.69
CA LEU A 209 -11.44 25.79 -11.68
C LEU A 209 -11.98 26.43 -10.38
N ILE A 210 -11.36 26.14 -9.23
CA ILE A 210 -11.71 26.77 -7.95
C ILE A 210 -11.42 28.28 -7.97
N ALA A 211 -10.32 28.71 -8.62
CA ALA A 211 -10.01 30.12 -8.76
C ALA A 211 -11.03 30.84 -9.66
N GLU A 212 -11.35 30.25 -10.82
CA GLU A 212 -12.36 30.77 -11.76
C GLU A 212 -13.74 30.90 -11.09
N GLN A 213 -14.16 29.91 -10.30
CA GLN A 213 -15.41 30.00 -9.54
C GLN A 213 -15.41 31.10 -8.50
N LYS A 214 -14.30 31.29 -7.77
CA LYS A 214 -14.18 32.38 -6.79
C LYS A 214 -14.17 33.75 -7.44
N GLU A 215 -13.69 33.87 -8.67
CA GLU A 215 -13.75 35.10 -9.44
C GLU A 215 -15.18 35.39 -9.91
N ALA A 216 -15.87 34.40 -10.48
CA ALA A 216 -17.28 34.52 -10.84
C ALA A 216 -18.18 34.88 -9.63
N GLU A 217 -17.97 34.23 -8.48
CA GLU A 217 -18.69 34.56 -7.24
C GLU A 217 -18.43 36.00 -6.76
N LYS A 218 -17.23 36.56 -7.01
CA LYS A 218 -16.95 37.97 -6.68
C LYS A 218 -17.63 38.92 -7.64
N GLU A 219 -17.60 38.62 -8.94
CA GLU A 219 -18.28 39.42 -9.96
C GLU A 219 -19.80 39.49 -9.69
N ASP A 220 -20.42 38.35 -9.34
CA ASP A 220 -21.84 38.30 -8.96
C ASP A 220 -22.16 39.15 -7.72
N VAL A 221 -21.28 39.13 -6.70
CA VAL A 221 -21.45 39.94 -5.48
C VAL A 221 -21.26 41.42 -5.78
N GLU A 222 -20.26 41.79 -6.59
CA GLU A 222 -20.02 43.18 -7.00
C GLU A 222 -21.17 43.72 -7.87
N GLU A 223 -21.74 42.90 -8.76
CA GLU A 223 -22.90 43.28 -9.58
C GLU A 223 -24.16 43.46 -8.73
N LEU A 224 -24.36 42.62 -7.71
CA LEU A 224 -25.45 42.77 -6.73
C LEU A 224 -25.26 44.03 -5.86
N GLU A 225 -24.05 44.34 -5.42
CA GLU A 225 -23.75 45.57 -4.66
C GLU A 225 -23.95 46.82 -5.52
N GLN A 226 -23.54 46.79 -6.80
CA GLN A 226 -23.76 47.89 -7.74
C GLN A 226 -25.25 48.08 -8.06
N ALA A 227 -26.01 47.00 -8.23
CA ALA A 227 -27.47 47.07 -8.42
C ALA A 227 -28.20 47.60 -7.17
N GLN A 228 -27.72 47.26 -5.97
CA GLN A 228 -28.24 47.82 -4.72
C GLN A 228 -27.92 49.31 -4.54
N ALA A 229 -26.73 49.74 -4.98
CA ALA A 229 -26.34 51.16 -4.96
C ALA A 229 -27.14 51.99 -5.98
N GLN A 230 -27.37 51.48 -7.18
CA GLN A 230 -28.20 52.15 -8.20
C GLN A 230 -29.68 52.21 -7.78
N GLY A 231 -30.19 51.16 -7.11
CA GLY A 231 -31.55 51.15 -6.55
C GLY A 231 -31.78 52.14 -5.39
N GLN A 232 -30.72 52.65 -4.75
CA GLN A 232 -30.83 53.69 -3.72
C GLN A 232 -30.80 55.12 -4.29
N GLU A 233 -30.23 55.36 -5.47
CA GLU A 233 -30.19 56.69 -6.10
C GLU A 233 -31.48 57.01 -6.89
N GLU A 234 -32.19 56.02 -7.44
CA GLU A 234 -33.48 56.24 -8.13
C GLU A 234 -34.70 56.40 -7.18
N GLY A 235 -34.50 56.25 -5.87
CA GLY A 235 -35.54 56.42 -4.84
C GLY A 235 -35.79 57.86 -4.37
N GLY A 236 -35.18 58.86 -5.01
CA GLY A 236 -35.33 60.29 -4.70
C GLY A 236 -36.61 60.94 -5.24
N GLY A 237 -37.78 60.31 -5.06
CA GLY A 237 -39.08 60.83 -5.49
C GLY A 237 -40.12 60.69 -4.37
N THR A 238 -40.56 61.83 -3.83
CA THR A 238 -41.53 61.97 -2.73
C THR A 238 -42.68 60.96 -2.75
N SER A 239 -42.71 60.05 -1.78
CA SER A 239 -43.94 59.46 -1.27
C SER A 239 -43.80 59.15 0.22
N THR A 240 -44.86 59.46 0.95
CA THR A 240 -44.98 59.39 2.41
C THR A 240 -44.88 57.96 2.94
N PRO A 241 -44.33 57.74 4.15
CA PRO A 241 -44.18 56.40 4.70
C PRO A 241 -45.53 55.84 5.17
N PRO A 242 -45.82 54.53 4.98
CA PRO A 242 -46.93 53.88 5.66
C PRO A 242 -46.61 53.66 7.15
N PRO A 243 -47.63 53.64 8.03
CA PRO A 243 -47.42 53.54 9.47
C PRO A 243 -46.97 52.14 9.91
N PRO A 244 -46.25 52.01 11.04
CA PRO A 244 -45.80 50.73 11.57
C PRO A 244 -46.96 49.91 12.16
N PRO A 245 -46.90 48.57 12.14
CA PRO A 245 -47.88 47.74 12.82
C PRO A 245 -47.73 47.86 14.34
N VAL A 246 -48.84 48.22 14.99
CA VAL A 246 -49.01 48.27 16.45
C VAL A 246 -48.98 46.84 17.01
N PRO A 247 -48.15 46.53 18.03
CA PRO A 247 -48.17 45.24 18.70
C PRO A 247 -49.34 45.19 19.70
N THR A 248 -50.26 44.24 19.51
CA THR A 248 -51.35 43.98 20.46
C THR A 248 -50.78 43.23 21.67
N ARG A 249 -50.71 43.93 22.79
CA ARG A 249 -50.33 43.41 24.11
C ARG A 249 -51.51 42.66 24.72
N THR A 250 -51.38 41.35 24.94
CA THR A 250 -52.09 40.67 26.03
C THR A 250 -51.10 40.24 27.10
N ARG A 251 -51.54 40.42 28.34
CA ARG A 251 -50.76 40.57 29.57
C ARG A 251 -51.08 39.36 30.44
N SER A 252 -50.06 38.68 30.98
CA SER A 252 -50.05 38.19 32.37
C SER A 252 -48.81 37.32 32.65
N ALA A 253 -47.90 37.85 33.46
CA ALA A 253 -47.13 37.08 34.43
C ALA A 253 -47.94 37.05 35.75
N PRO A 254 -47.67 36.17 36.74
CA PRO A 254 -46.46 36.35 37.56
C PRO A 254 -45.77 35.09 38.15
N ASN A 255 -44.50 35.31 38.52
CA ASN A 255 -43.72 34.80 39.67
C ASN A 255 -43.16 33.36 39.77
N LEU A 256 -41.81 33.31 39.66
CA LEU A 256 -40.82 33.04 40.72
C LEU A 256 -40.56 31.60 41.25
N ALA A 257 -39.39 31.02 40.91
CA ALA A 257 -38.39 30.33 41.76
C ALA A 257 -37.46 29.46 40.86
N LEU A 258 -36.16 29.73 40.67
CA LEU A 258 -34.95 29.65 41.53
C LEU A 258 -34.20 28.29 41.43
N LEU A 259 -32.89 28.37 41.11
CA LEU A 259 -31.76 27.40 41.19
C LEU A 259 -31.67 26.31 40.11
N GLY A 260 -30.53 26.01 39.48
CA GLY A 260 -29.13 26.43 39.68
C GLY A 260 -28.19 25.30 39.21
N ALA A 261 -27.23 25.60 38.35
CA ALA A 261 -26.17 24.67 37.90
C ALA A 261 -25.13 24.40 39.02
N PRO A 262 -24.27 23.37 38.88
CA PRO A 262 -22.95 23.47 39.51
C PRO A 262 -21.76 22.99 38.66
N ALA A 263 -20.64 23.66 38.88
CA ALA A 263 -19.26 23.20 38.77
C ALA A 263 -18.46 23.84 39.96
N PRO A 264 -17.17 23.55 40.20
CA PRO A 264 -16.70 22.69 41.30
C PRO A 264 -15.83 23.42 42.37
N SER A 265 -15.59 22.79 43.52
CA SER A 265 -14.33 22.90 44.32
C SER A 265 -14.33 22.03 45.60
N THR A 266 -13.17 21.41 45.86
CA THR A 266 -12.70 20.68 47.07
C THR A 266 -12.33 21.65 48.22
N PRO A 267 -12.26 21.27 49.54
CA PRO A 267 -11.16 20.43 50.10
C PRO A 267 -11.37 19.60 51.41
N HIS A 268 -10.49 18.59 51.57
CA HIS A 268 -9.80 17.99 52.75
C HIS A 268 -10.45 17.53 54.09
N SER A 269 -10.12 16.25 54.41
CA SER A 269 -9.76 15.62 55.72
C SER A 269 -10.88 15.37 56.76
N ASN A 270 -10.99 14.26 57.50
CA ASN A 270 -10.00 13.32 58.07
C ASN A 270 -10.70 12.05 58.63
N LEU A 271 -9.96 10.92 58.68
CA LEU A 271 -10.08 9.74 59.60
C LEU A 271 -11.38 8.88 59.51
N ASN A 272 -11.41 7.54 59.50
CA ASN A 272 -10.58 6.56 60.19
C ASN A 272 -10.79 5.12 59.63
N ALA A 273 -9.71 4.33 59.68
CA ALA A 273 -9.50 2.88 59.76
C ALA A 273 -10.61 1.80 59.53
N ASN A 274 -10.15 0.74 58.83
CA ASN A 274 -10.26 -0.70 59.11
C ASN A 274 -11.09 -1.66 58.21
N SER A 275 -10.35 -2.70 57.79
CA SER A 275 -10.70 -4.13 57.67
C SER A 275 -10.89 -4.77 56.27
N SER A 276 -9.85 -5.54 55.94
CA SER A 276 -9.78 -6.86 55.25
C SER A 276 -11.06 -7.66 54.93
N GLY A 277 -11.04 -8.33 53.77
CA GLY A 277 -11.83 -9.54 53.45
C GLY A 277 -12.07 -9.70 51.93
N THR A 278 -11.21 -10.40 51.17
CA THR A 278 -11.36 -11.80 50.72
C THR A 278 -12.74 -12.16 50.12
N SER A 279 -12.83 -12.39 48.80
CA SER A 279 -13.45 -13.59 48.19
C SER A 279 -13.62 -13.50 46.66
N THR A 280 -13.04 -14.48 45.99
CA THR A 280 -13.35 -15.13 44.69
C THR A 280 -14.74 -14.89 44.04
N PRO A 281 -14.83 -14.85 42.68
CA PRO A 281 -16.05 -15.19 41.95
C PRO A 281 -16.09 -16.69 41.54
N PRO A 282 -17.27 -17.34 41.48
CA PRO A 282 -17.39 -18.73 41.10
C PRO A 282 -17.61 -18.93 39.59
N SER A 283 -17.04 -20.03 39.10
CA SER A 283 -17.22 -20.66 37.80
C SER A 283 -18.66 -21.09 37.54
N ARG A 284 -19.09 -21.03 36.27
CA ARG A 284 -20.30 -21.70 35.78
C ARG A 284 -19.91 -22.74 34.73
N ASP A 285 -20.04 -24.00 35.14
CA ASP A 285 -20.08 -25.19 34.30
C ASP A 285 -21.40 -25.27 33.52
N LEU A 286 -21.34 -25.62 32.24
CA LEU A 286 -22.47 -26.18 31.48
C LEU A 286 -21.95 -27.33 30.62
N ALA A 287 -22.33 -28.54 31.02
CA ALA A 287 -22.21 -29.77 30.23
C ALA A 287 -23.43 -29.96 29.31
N PRO A 288 -23.34 -30.80 28.25
CA PRO A 288 -24.21 -30.75 27.08
C PRO A 288 -25.21 -31.93 26.94
N SER A 289 -25.98 -31.89 25.83
CA SER A 289 -26.68 -32.97 25.09
C SER A 289 -28.23 -32.89 25.12
N PRO A 290 -28.98 -33.59 24.21
CA PRO A 290 -28.57 -34.41 23.06
C PRO A 290 -29.35 -34.15 21.74
N SER A 291 -28.86 -34.76 20.66
CA SER A 291 -29.45 -34.94 19.32
C SER A 291 -30.64 -35.93 19.30
N PRO A 292 -31.39 -36.04 18.18
CA PRO A 292 -31.29 -37.29 17.39
C PRO A 292 -31.41 -37.17 15.84
N SER A 293 -30.56 -37.95 15.18
CA SER A 293 -30.68 -38.82 13.98
C SER A 293 -31.69 -38.64 12.82
N ALA A 294 -31.10 -38.45 11.61
CA ALA A 294 -31.17 -39.25 10.36
C ALA A 294 -32.49 -39.75 9.73
N VAL A 295 -32.74 -39.38 8.45
CA VAL A 295 -33.25 -40.25 7.33
C VAL A 295 -32.80 -39.65 5.97
N GLY A 296 -32.46 -40.52 5.01
CA GLY A 296 -31.89 -40.24 3.68
C GLY A 296 -32.87 -39.90 2.52
N PRO A 297 -32.44 -40.02 1.24
CA PRO A 297 -32.74 -39.02 0.19
C PRO A 297 -33.72 -39.49 -0.92
N GLY A 298 -34.26 -38.56 -1.71
CA GLY A 298 -34.88 -38.89 -3.01
C GLY A 298 -35.71 -37.79 -3.70
N LYS A 299 -35.22 -37.41 -4.89
CA LYS A 299 -35.92 -37.07 -6.15
C LYS A 299 -36.84 -35.81 -6.27
N THR A 300 -36.55 -35.08 -7.35
CA THR A 300 -37.35 -34.08 -8.10
C THR A 300 -38.71 -34.65 -8.56
N PRO A 301 -39.73 -33.80 -8.84
CA PRO A 301 -39.90 -33.25 -10.20
C PRO A 301 -40.54 -31.83 -10.29
N GLU A 302 -40.67 -31.41 -11.54
CA GLU A 302 -41.07 -30.15 -12.19
C GLU A 302 -42.50 -29.63 -11.91
N ASP A 303 -42.71 -28.36 -12.34
CA ASP A 303 -43.92 -27.53 -12.32
C ASP A 303 -45.22 -28.17 -12.90
N PRO A 304 -46.41 -27.60 -12.62
CA PRO A 304 -46.99 -26.71 -13.63
C PRO A 304 -47.80 -25.50 -13.10
N SER A 305 -48.03 -24.59 -14.04
CA SER A 305 -48.66 -23.26 -14.00
C SER A 305 -50.16 -23.15 -13.65
N SER A 306 -50.51 -21.92 -13.23
CA SER A 306 -51.72 -21.11 -13.54
C SER A 306 -53.00 -21.24 -12.68
N SER A 307 -53.42 -20.11 -12.07
CA SER A 307 -54.78 -19.53 -12.19
C SER A 307 -54.94 -18.18 -11.45
N SER A 308 -55.39 -17.18 -12.22
CA SER A 308 -56.14 -15.92 -11.97
C SER A 308 -57.09 -15.90 -10.73
N SER A 309 -57.48 -14.83 -10.01
CA SER A 309 -57.65 -13.35 -10.15
C SER A 309 -58.37 -12.83 -8.84
N PRO A 310 -58.86 -11.57 -8.62
CA PRO A 310 -58.39 -10.19 -8.96
C PRO A 310 -58.57 -9.11 -7.81
N SER A 311 -58.09 -7.87 -8.10
CA SER A 311 -58.56 -6.52 -7.65
C SER A 311 -57.99 -5.89 -6.35
N PRO A 312 -57.99 -4.54 -6.16
CA PRO A 312 -58.31 -3.41 -7.07
C PRO A 312 -57.23 -2.28 -7.13
N SER A 313 -57.36 -1.41 -8.13
CA SER A 313 -56.66 -0.12 -8.28
C SER A 313 -57.26 1.00 -7.40
N PRO A 314 -56.51 2.09 -7.15
CA PRO A 314 -57.04 3.38 -7.61
C PRO A 314 -55.99 4.42 -8.10
N SER A 315 -56.54 5.35 -8.89
CA SER A 315 -56.17 6.75 -9.12
C SER A 315 -54.90 7.12 -9.90
N SER A 316 -55.18 7.66 -11.08
CA SER A 316 -54.35 8.45 -11.99
C SER A 316 -54.04 9.86 -11.45
N SER A 317 -52.78 10.27 -11.59
CA SER A 317 -52.31 11.67 -11.59
C SER A 317 -51.28 11.86 -12.71
N PRO A 318 -51.14 13.07 -13.28
CA PRO A 318 -50.71 13.26 -14.66
C PRO A 318 -49.20 13.09 -14.86
N SER A 319 -48.85 12.55 -16.02
CA SER A 319 -47.51 12.43 -16.57
C SER A 319 -46.81 13.78 -16.74
N PRO A 320 -45.55 13.96 -16.33
CA PRO A 320 -44.74 15.08 -16.78
C PRO A 320 -44.21 14.82 -18.20
N SER A 321 -44.21 15.87 -19.00
CA SER A 321 -43.73 15.96 -20.38
C SER A 321 -42.26 15.50 -20.54
N PRO A 322 -41.86 14.97 -21.71
CA PRO A 322 -40.48 14.61 -21.99
C PRO A 322 -39.74 15.83 -22.54
N ASN A 323 -38.89 16.46 -21.73
CA ASN A 323 -37.69 17.23 -22.14
C ASN A 323 -37.33 18.26 -21.07
N THR A 324 -36.53 17.85 -20.09
CA THR A 324 -35.36 18.62 -19.65
C THR A 324 -34.47 17.64 -18.90
N LYS A 325 -33.47 17.06 -19.57
CA LYS A 325 -32.31 16.52 -18.85
C LYS A 325 -31.59 17.76 -18.31
N THR A 326 -31.90 18.18 -17.09
CA THR A 326 -30.97 19.03 -16.35
C THR A 326 -29.66 18.23 -16.25
N PRO A 327 -28.53 18.73 -16.78
CA PRO A 327 -27.26 18.04 -16.62
C PRO A 327 -27.02 17.86 -15.13
N ILE A 328 -26.71 16.63 -14.72
CA ILE A 328 -26.26 16.36 -13.35
C ILE A 328 -25.08 17.31 -13.12
N PRO A 329 -25.06 18.14 -12.05
CA PRO A 329 -23.92 18.99 -11.80
C PRO A 329 -22.68 18.10 -11.64
N VAL A 330 -21.83 18.09 -12.67
CA VAL A 330 -20.58 17.33 -12.69
C VAL A 330 -19.71 17.90 -11.58
N CYS A 331 -19.24 17.03 -10.69
CA CYS A 331 -18.37 17.42 -9.58
C CYS A 331 -17.12 18.12 -10.15
N LEU A 332 -16.66 19.21 -9.54
CA LEU A 332 -15.50 19.98 -10.04
C LEU A 332 -14.24 19.12 -10.16
N GLU A 333 -14.08 18.17 -9.25
CA GLU A 333 -13.00 17.18 -9.27
C GLU A 333 -13.10 16.25 -10.48
N ASP A 334 -14.31 15.87 -10.88
CA ASP A 334 -14.51 15.08 -12.10
C ASP A 334 -14.22 15.94 -13.32
N GLN A 335 -14.70 17.18 -13.38
CA GLN A 335 -14.34 18.10 -14.47
C GLN A 335 -12.83 18.32 -14.59
N ALA A 336 -12.13 18.50 -13.47
CA ALA A 336 -10.68 18.60 -13.42
C ALA A 336 -9.97 17.32 -13.89
N LEU A 337 -10.50 16.14 -13.52
CA LEU A 337 -9.99 14.87 -14.02
C LEU A 337 -10.15 14.75 -15.55
N ALA A 338 -11.27 15.21 -16.10
CA ALA A 338 -11.51 15.22 -17.54
C ALA A 338 -10.43 16.04 -18.25
N LEU A 339 -10.20 17.27 -17.77
CA LEU A 339 -9.17 18.17 -18.31
C LEU A 339 -7.78 17.55 -18.21
N ALA A 340 -7.45 16.90 -17.10
CA ALA A 340 -6.16 16.22 -16.93
C ALA A 340 -5.97 15.04 -17.90
N VAL A 341 -7.06 14.31 -18.22
CA VAL A 341 -7.06 13.24 -19.22
C VAL A 341 -6.87 13.82 -20.62
N GLU A 342 -7.55 14.92 -20.96
CA GLU A 342 -7.39 15.62 -22.23
C GLU A 342 -5.98 16.18 -22.41
N GLU A 343 -5.41 16.81 -21.38
CA GLU A 343 -4.01 17.28 -21.40
C GLU A 343 -3.04 16.12 -21.62
N THR A 344 -3.24 15.01 -20.91
CA THR A 344 -2.39 13.81 -21.06
C THR A 344 -2.54 13.17 -22.45
N TRP A 345 -3.73 13.24 -23.03
CA TRP A 345 -3.97 12.80 -24.40
C TRP A 345 -3.29 13.73 -25.42
N ALA A 346 -3.40 15.04 -25.25
CA ALA A 346 -2.75 16.03 -26.11
C ALA A 346 -1.21 15.93 -26.08
N GLU A 347 -0.62 15.60 -24.93
CA GLU A 347 0.81 15.33 -24.80
C GLU A 347 1.26 14.01 -25.44
N SER A 348 0.35 13.09 -25.71
CA SER A 348 0.69 11.83 -26.37
C SER A 348 1.12 12.07 -27.81
N VAL A 349 2.13 11.34 -28.29
CA VAL A 349 2.69 11.50 -29.63
C VAL A 349 1.59 11.31 -30.68
N GLY A 350 1.16 12.41 -31.31
CA GLY A 350 0.12 12.41 -32.33
C GLY A 350 -1.32 12.31 -31.80
N GLY A 351 -1.56 12.53 -30.49
CA GLY A 351 -2.91 12.44 -29.93
C GLY A 351 -3.50 11.03 -30.06
N ALA A 352 -2.69 9.98 -29.90
CA ALA A 352 -3.14 8.59 -30.11
C ALA A 352 -3.49 7.87 -28.79
N HIS A 353 -2.95 8.30 -27.65
CA HIS A 353 -2.97 7.48 -26.43
C HIS A 353 -3.75 8.13 -25.28
N ARG A 354 -5.08 7.94 -25.30
CA ARG A 354 -5.96 8.46 -24.25
C ARG A 354 -6.03 7.52 -23.04
N PRO A 355 -5.71 7.97 -21.81
CA PRO A 355 -5.94 7.19 -20.61
C PRO A 355 -7.43 7.06 -20.29
N TRP A 356 -7.79 6.05 -19.50
CA TRP A 356 -9.11 6.00 -18.87
C TRP A 356 -8.95 6.31 -17.39
N ALA A 357 -9.82 7.15 -16.86
CA ALA A 357 -9.87 7.45 -15.44
C ALA A 357 -11.31 7.75 -15.01
N GLY A 358 -11.58 7.62 -13.71
CA GLY A 358 -12.88 7.97 -13.15
C GLY A 358 -12.80 8.32 -11.67
N ASN A 359 -13.81 9.08 -11.21
CA ASN A 359 -13.97 9.56 -9.83
C ASN A 359 -12.77 10.40 -9.36
N GLY A 360 -12.73 11.65 -9.85
CA GLY A 360 -11.67 12.62 -9.60
C GLY A 360 -11.45 12.93 -8.13
N ARG A 361 -12.52 12.92 -7.32
CA ARG A 361 -12.42 13.17 -5.88
C ARG A 361 -11.52 12.15 -5.16
N ALA A 362 -11.61 10.87 -5.53
CA ALA A 362 -10.80 9.81 -4.94
C ALA A 362 -9.41 9.65 -5.59
N ALA A 363 -9.18 10.26 -6.75
CA ALA A 363 -7.89 10.27 -7.43
C ALA A 363 -6.88 11.28 -6.86
N ARG A 364 -7.29 12.10 -5.89
CA ARG A 364 -6.47 13.11 -5.21
C ARG A 364 -5.48 12.49 -4.23
N MET A 365 -4.31 13.12 -4.08
CA MET A 365 -3.26 12.69 -3.16
C MET A 365 -3.36 13.41 -1.81
N GLY A 366 -3.51 12.62 -0.74
CA GLY A 366 -3.48 13.08 0.64
C GLY A 366 -2.07 13.33 1.16
N GLU A 367 -1.98 13.80 2.40
CA GLU A 367 -0.69 14.02 3.07
C GLU A 367 0.06 12.70 3.31
N ILE A 368 -0.69 11.62 3.55
CA ILE A 368 -0.16 10.27 3.75
C ILE A 368 -0.71 9.37 2.64
N VAL A 369 0.18 8.54 2.09
CA VAL A 369 -0.14 7.54 1.07
C VAL A 369 0.09 6.15 1.64
N LEU A 370 -0.94 5.31 1.68
CA LEU A 370 -0.80 3.89 2.00
C LEU A 370 -0.64 3.11 0.69
N ILE A 371 0.51 2.49 0.47
CA ILE A 371 0.71 1.57 -0.66
C ILE A 371 0.42 0.15 -0.22
N VAL A 372 -0.54 -0.48 -0.89
CA VAL A 372 -0.99 -1.84 -0.59
C VAL A 372 -1.14 -2.61 -1.89
N ASP A 373 -0.67 -3.86 -1.89
CA ASP A 373 -0.86 -4.76 -3.01
C ASP A 373 -2.28 -5.31 -3.03
N SER A 374 -2.72 -5.75 -4.20
CA SER A 374 -4.13 -6.05 -4.48
C SER A 374 -4.67 -7.29 -3.73
N ASP A 375 -3.79 -8.10 -3.16
CA ASP A 375 -4.02 -9.36 -2.44
C ASP A 375 -3.78 -9.26 -0.92
N THR A 376 -3.85 -8.04 -0.38
CA THR A 376 -3.57 -7.79 1.03
C THR A 376 -4.83 -7.49 1.85
N VAL A 377 -4.85 -8.03 3.07
CA VAL A 377 -5.78 -7.63 4.15
C VAL A 377 -5.06 -6.75 5.16
N VAL A 378 -5.73 -5.68 5.60
CA VAL A 378 -5.17 -4.69 6.53
C VAL A 378 -5.96 -4.64 7.84
N PRO A 379 -5.32 -4.28 8.97
CA PRO A 379 -6.02 -4.11 10.23
C PRO A 379 -6.90 -2.86 10.22
N GLU A 380 -8.05 -2.90 10.90
CA GLU A 380 -9.04 -1.80 10.87
C GLU A 380 -8.51 -0.46 11.43
N ASP A 381 -7.56 -0.53 12.36
CA ASP A 381 -7.00 0.62 13.03
C ASP A 381 -5.73 1.19 12.35
N CYS A 382 -5.28 0.58 11.25
CA CYS A 382 -3.97 0.87 10.67
C CYS A 382 -3.77 2.33 10.25
N LEU A 383 -4.79 2.94 9.61
CA LEU A 383 -4.73 4.31 9.11
C LEU A 383 -4.54 5.31 10.25
N ARG A 384 -5.24 5.08 11.37
CA ARG A 384 -5.15 5.90 12.56
C ARG A 384 -3.78 5.81 13.19
N ASP A 385 -3.30 4.59 13.39
CA ASP A 385 -2.05 4.36 14.11
C ASP A 385 -0.88 4.93 13.31
N ALA A 386 -0.85 4.72 11.99
CA ALA A 386 0.14 5.34 11.11
C ALA A 386 0.04 6.87 11.10
N ALA A 387 -1.16 7.45 10.96
CA ALA A 387 -1.35 8.91 10.97
C ALA A 387 -0.83 9.55 12.28
N ARG A 388 -1.05 8.92 13.42
CA ARG A 388 -0.55 9.40 14.72
C ARG A 388 0.97 9.29 14.83
N GLU A 389 1.56 8.19 14.37
CA GLU A 389 3.02 8.04 14.40
C GLU A 389 3.71 9.05 13.49
N MET A 390 3.20 9.24 12.27
CA MET A 390 3.72 10.22 11.32
C MET A 390 3.48 11.65 11.82
N GLY A 391 2.38 11.92 12.51
CA GLY A 391 2.15 13.22 13.16
C GLY A 391 3.13 13.48 14.31
N ALA A 392 3.42 12.46 15.13
CA ALA A 392 4.35 12.58 16.25
C ALA A 392 5.81 12.74 15.81
N CYS A 393 6.18 12.19 14.65
CA CYS A 393 7.54 12.26 14.13
C CYS A 393 7.58 12.74 12.67
N PRO A 394 7.70 14.05 12.43
CA PRO A 394 7.73 14.62 11.08
C PRO A 394 8.88 14.12 10.20
N SER A 395 10.00 13.70 10.80
CA SER A 395 11.17 13.17 10.09
C SER A 395 10.97 11.76 9.51
N VAL A 396 9.89 11.07 9.87
CA VAL A 396 9.56 9.76 9.31
C VAL A 396 8.91 9.96 7.94
N ALA A 397 9.54 9.40 6.92
CA ALA A 397 8.99 9.37 5.57
C ALA A 397 8.21 8.08 5.30
N ILE A 398 8.68 6.94 5.82
CA ILE A 398 8.09 5.62 5.57
C ILE A 398 7.89 4.88 6.89
N ILE A 399 6.70 4.32 7.07
CA ILE A 399 6.41 3.28 8.07
C ILE A 399 6.10 2.01 7.31
N GLN A 400 7.03 1.05 7.34
CA GLN A 400 6.87 -0.28 6.77
C GLN A 400 6.30 -1.21 7.84
N HIS A 401 5.13 -1.80 7.58
CA HIS A 401 4.58 -2.80 8.48
C HIS A 401 5.14 -4.19 8.19
N GLU A 402 5.33 -4.96 9.25
CA GLU A 402 5.61 -6.39 9.17
C GLU A 402 4.37 -7.14 8.64
N SER A 403 4.51 -7.86 7.52
CA SER A 403 3.52 -8.85 7.06
C SER A 403 3.69 -10.16 7.85
N ALA A 404 3.52 -10.09 9.18
CA ALA A 404 3.86 -11.19 10.08
C ALA A 404 2.92 -12.39 9.94
N ASP A 405 1.71 -12.17 9.43
CA ASP A 405 0.76 -13.23 9.12
C ASP A 405 0.54 -13.30 7.61
N VAL A 406 0.30 -14.52 7.12
CA VAL A 406 0.17 -14.80 5.70
C VAL A 406 -1.27 -15.24 5.46
N MET A 407 -1.91 -14.66 4.44
CA MET A 407 -3.21 -15.14 4.00
C MET A 407 -3.02 -16.46 3.27
N GLN A 408 -3.45 -17.54 3.92
CA GLN A 408 -3.50 -18.87 3.31
C GLN A 408 -4.90 -19.11 2.74
N VAL A 409 -4.96 -19.61 1.51
CA VAL A 409 -6.21 -19.81 0.76
C VAL A 409 -6.47 -21.29 0.50
N ALA A 410 -5.45 -22.07 0.13
CA ALA A 410 -5.62 -23.45 -0.32
C ALA A 410 -5.16 -24.51 0.70
N HIS A 411 -4.35 -24.13 1.69
CA HIS A 411 -3.80 -24.97 2.75
C HIS A 411 -3.06 -26.23 2.27
N HIS A 412 -2.47 -26.22 1.09
CA HIS A 412 -1.65 -27.34 0.61
C HIS A 412 -0.21 -27.26 1.12
N TYR A 413 0.53 -28.37 1.06
CA TYR A 413 1.89 -28.49 1.60
C TYR A 413 2.83 -27.36 1.16
N PHE A 414 2.86 -27.04 -0.13
CA PHE A 414 3.70 -25.95 -0.64
C PHE A 414 3.34 -24.58 -0.04
N GLU A 415 2.06 -24.24 0.04
CA GLU A 415 1.59 -22.97 0.61
C GLU A 415 1.91 -22.90 2.11
N ASN A 416 1.74 -23.99 2.86
CA ASN A 416 2.12 -24.06 4.27
C ASN A 416 3.64 -23.85 4.46
N GLY A 417 4.44 -24.46 3.59
CA GLY A 417 5.90 -24.31 3.58
C GLY A 417 6.33 -22.87 3.31
N ILE A 418 5.80 -22.24 2.26
CA ILE A 418 6.09 -20.84 1.93
C ILE A 418 5.57 -19.89 3.00
N ALA A 419 4.36 -20.11 3.54
CA ALA A 419 3.84 -19.30 4.62
C ALA A 419 4.74 -19.36 5.87
N TYR A 420 5.23 -20.54 6.24
CA TYR A 420 6.21 -20.67 7.33
C TYR A 420 7.52 -19.95 7.03
N PHE A 421 8.04 -20.09 5.80
CA PHE A 421 9.26 -19.43 5.35
C PHE A 421 9.14 -17.91 5.41
N THR A 422 8.05 -17.33 4.87
CA THR A 422 7.77 -15.89 4.89
C THR A 422 7.64 -15.37 6.32
N ARG A 423 6.91 -16.07 7.20
CA ARG A 423 6.80 -15.72 8.62
C ARG A 423 8.18 -15.68 9.29
N ARG A 424 9.04 -16.65 9.01
CA ARG A 424 10.39 -16.71 9.57
C ARG A 424 11.25 -15.55 9.07
N ILE A 425 11.18 -15.21 7.79
CA ILE A 425 11.93 -14.06 7.23
C ILE A 425 11.49 -12.74 7.86
N ASN A 426 10.18 -12.45 7.88
CA ASN A 426 9.66 -11.20 8.45
C ASN A 426 10.03 -11.05 9.93
N LYS A 427 10.04 -12.17 10.65
CA LYS A 427 10.47 -12.20 12.04
C LYS A 427 11.98 -11.97 12.19
N CYS A 428 12.80 -12.55 11.31
CA CYS A 428 14.24 -12.28 11.25
C CYS A 428 14.52 -10.80 10.94
N ILE A 429 13.80 -10.17 10.02
CA ILE A 429 13.92 -8.73 9.71
C ILE A 429 13.57 -7.87 10.94
N SER A 430 12.48 -8.22 11.63
CA SER A 430 12.02 -7.47 12.78
C SER A 430 13.00 -7.54 13.96
N MET A 431 13.53 -8.73 14.23
CA MET A 431 14.31 -9.00 15.44
C MET A 431 15.82 -9.04 15.27
N GLY A 432 16.28 -9.32 14.05
CA GLY A 432 17.60 -9.82 13.66
C GLY A 432 18.63 -9.93 14.78
N THR A 433 19.19 -11.11 14.99
CA THR A 433 20.37 -11.24 15.85
C THR A 433 21.57 -10.49 15.26
N ILE A 434 22.61 -10.23 16.07
CA ILE A 434 23.85 -9.52 15.66
C ILE A 434 24.43 -9.98 14.30
N ASN A 435 24.17 -11.23 13.90
CA ASN A 435 24.74 -11.87 12.71
C ASN A 435 23.78 -12.01 11.51
N ASP A 436 22.48 -11.70 11.66
CA ASP A 436 21.46 -11.79 10.59
C ASP A 436 20.81 -10.41 10.36
N PRO A 437 21.34 -9.62 9.41
CA PRO A 437 20.71 -8.35 9.03
C PRO A 437 19.56 -8.54 8.03
N PRO A 438 18.48 -7.73 8.12
CA PRO A 438 18.35 -6.56 8.97
C PRO A 438 17.78 -6.86 10.36
N ALA A 439 18.34 -6.23 11.40
CA ALA A 439 17.89 -6.30 12.78
C ALA A 439 17.22 -5.00 13.23
N CYS A 440 16.02 -4.70 12.72
CA CYS A 440 15.40 -3.38 12.94
C CYS A 440 15.24 -3.04 14.44
N ALA A 441 14.85 -4.02 15.27
CA ALA A 441 14.79 -3.86 16.72
C ALA A 441 16.14 -3.50 17.37
N ASN A 442 17.26 -3.95 16.80
CA ASN A 442 18.61 -3.65 17.29
C ASN A 442 19.18 -2.34 16.70
N GLY A 443 18.35 -1.51 16.07
CA GLY A 443 18.76 -0.21 15.53
C GLY A 443 19.24 -0.24 14.08
N GLU A 444 18.99 -1.34 13.36
CA GLU A 444 19.24 -1.38 11.94
C GLU A 444 18.20 -0.58 11.14
N VAL A 445 18.60 -0.05 9.99
CA VAL A 445 17.69 0.68 9.10
C VAL A 445 16.65 -0.28 8.54
N ALA A 446 15.39 0.12 8.59
CA ALA A 446 14.27 -0.66 8.10
C ALA A 446 14.31 -0.82 6.56
N PRO A 447 14.16 -2.04 6.03
CA PRO A 447 13.99 -2.24 4.59
C PRO A 447 12.62 -1.72 4.16
N PHE A 448 12.53 -1.20 2.94
CA PHE A 448 11.28 -0.85 2.29
C PHE A 448 11.01 -1.86 1.17
N VAL A 449 9.84 -2.51 1.21
CA VAL A 449 9.52 -3.69 0.36
C VAL A 449 8.46 -3.36 -0.71
N GLY A 450 8.04 -2.09 -0.82
CA GLY A 450 7.16 -1.63 -1.89
C GLY A 450 5.66 -1.90 -1.70
N HIS A 451 5.24 -2.42 -0.54
CA HIS A 451 3.84 -2.62 -0.14
C HIS A 451 3.72 -2.62 1.39
N ASN A 452 2.49 -2.57 1.91
CA ASN A 452 2.18 -2.52 3.35
C ASN A 452 2.90 -1.38 4.08
N ALA A 453 3.00 -0.24 3.39
CA ALA A 453 3.78 0.89 3.84
C ALA A 453 2.99 2.19 3.76
N PHE A 454 3.11 2.99 4.81
CA PHE A 454 2.65 4.37 4.83
C PHE A 454 3.79 5.30 4.45
N LEU A 455 3.54 6.14 3.45
CA LEU A 455 4.50 7.07 2.88
C LEU A 455 4.01 8.50 3.10
N ARG A 456 4.93 9.41 3.44
CA ARG A 456 4.62 10.83 3.54
C ARG A 456 4.72 11.45 2.15
N TRP A 457 3.61 11.98 1.64
CA TRP A 457 3.57 12.52 0.28
C TRP A 457 4.62 13.62 0.05
N ARG A 458 4.75 14.55 1.01
CA ARG A 458 5.76 15.61 0.95
C ARG A 458 7.20 15.07 0.89
N ALA A 459 7.50 13.99 1.62
CA ALA A 459 8.84 13.40 1.58
C ALA A 459 9.12 12.72 0.22
N LEU A 460 8.09 12.14 -0.41
CA LEU A 460 8.21 11.58 -1.75
C LEU A 460 8.45 12.68 -2.80
N GLN A 461 7.79 13.83 -2.66
CA GLN A 461 8.01 15.00 -3.51
C GLN A 461 9.44 15.56 -3.34
N ASP A 462 9.93 15.67 -2.11
CA ASP A 462 11.31 16.12 -1.84
C ASP A 462 12.38 15.15 -2.39
N ALA A 463 12.03 13.87 -2.50
CA ALA A 463 12.89 12.83 -3.07
C ALA A 463 12.67 12.60 -4.56
N ALA A 464 11.76 13.33 -5.21
CA ALA A 464 11.50 13.21 -6.64
C ALA A 464 12.75 13.51 -7.46
N PHE A 465 12.85 12.91 -8.64
CA PHE A 465 14.01 13.09 -9.51
C PHE A 465 13.56 13.26 -10.96
N VAL A 466 14.39 13.95 -11.74
CA VAL A 466 14.20 14.07 -13.18
C VAL A 466 14.81 12.85 -13.85
N ASP A 467 13.99 12.05 -14.51
CA ASP A 467 14.46 10.85 -15.21
C ASP A 467 15.29 11.25 -16.44
N PRO A 468 16.56 10.81 -16.56
CA PRO A 468 17.40 11.14 -17.71
C PRO A 468 16.84 10.65 -19.05
N ALA A 469 15.94 9.66 -19.06
CA ALA A 469 15.42 9.08 -20.29
C ALA A 469 14.39 9.97 -20.99
N ASP A 470 13.53 10.67 -20.24
CA ASP A 470 12.45 11.50 -20.78
C ASP A 470 12.45 12.95 -20.27
N GLY A 471 13.33 13.29 -19.33
CA GLY A 471 13.43 14.61 -18.75
C GLY A 471 12.25 15.00 -17.86
N LYS A 472 11.39 14.04 -17.49
CA LYS A 472 10.21 14.29 -16.64
C LYS A 472 10.53 14.01 -15.18
N GLU A 473 9.90 14.78 -14.30
CA GLU A 473 9.95 14.52 -12.87
C GLU A 473 9.13 13.27 -12.52
N LYS A 474 9.76 12.33 -11.81
CA LYS A 474 9.17 11.05 -11.41
C LYS A 474 9.42 10.77 -9.93
N ILE A 475 8.46 10.06 -9.34
CA ILE A 475 8.54 9.60 -7.95
C ILE A 475 9.26 8.25 -7.91
N TRP A 476 8.81 7.29 -8.70
CA TRP A 476 9.35 5.93 -8.76
C TRP A 476 10.36 5.77 -9.90
N SER A 477 11.43 5.01 -9.68
CA SER A 477 12.35 4.64 -10.76
C SER A 477 11.68 3.60 -11.67
N GLU A 478 11.54 3.91 -12.96
CA GLU A 478 10.99 2.98 -13.94
C GLU A 478 12.07 2.10 -14.59
N SER A 479 13.31 2.59 -14.58
CA SER A 479 14.45 1.90 -15.19
C SER A 479 14.93 0.72 -14.34
N ASN A 480 14.72 0.79 -13.03
CA ASN A 480 15.18 -0.21 -12.07
C ASN A 480 14.07 -1.19 -11.70
N VAL A 481 14.49 -2.43 -11.43
CA VAL A 481 13.61 -3.50 -10.90
C VAL A 481 13.40 -3.39 -9.39
N SER A 482 14.32 -2.69 -8.69
CA SER A 482 14.27 -2.44 -7.25
C SER A 482 13.87 -0.99 -6.99
N GLU A 483 12.67 -0.57 -7.45
CA GLU A 483 12.20 0.81 -7.33
C GLU A 483 11.98 1.26 -5.88
N ASP A 484 11.63 0.31 -5.02
CA ASP A 484 11.46 0.46 -3.58
C ASP A 484 12.80 0.79 -2.91
N PHE A 485 13.83 0.02 -3.20
CA PHE A 485 15.17 0.25 -2.68
C PHE A 485 15.73 1.60 -3.13
N ASP A 486 15.57 1.95 -4.42
CA ASP A 486 16.00 3.24 -4.94
C ASP A 486 15.30 4.41 -4.22
N MET A 487 13.98 4.31 -4.01
CA MET A 487 13.20 5.28 -3.24
C MET A 487 13.73 5.42 -1.80
N ALA A 488 13.96 4.30 -1.12
CA ALA A 488 14.48 4.29 0.24
C ALA A 488 15.86 4.98 0.34
N LEU A 489 16.74 4.71 -0.62
CA LEU A 489 18.05 5.37 -0.70
C LEU A 489 17.94 6.88 -0.91
N ARG A 490 17.06 7.33 -1.80
CA ARG A 490 16.84 8.76 -2.05
C ARG A 490 16.31 9.47 -0.81
N LEU A 491 15.32 8.89 -0.13
CA LEU A 491 14.77 9.44 1.11
C LEU A 491 15.82 9.55 2.21
N MET A 492 16.64 8.51 2.40
CA MET A 492 17.76 8.58 3.34
C MET A 492 18.81 9.61 2.94
N GLY A 493 19.06 9.78 1.63
CA GLY A 493 19.91 10.84 1.10
C GLY A 493 19.42 12.24 1.44
N CYS A 494 18.10 12.45 1.46
CA CYS A 494 17.44 13.68 1.90
C CYS A 494 17.33 13.82 3.42
N GLY A 495 17.84 12.86 4.20
CA GLY A 495 17.84 12.89 5.67
C GLY A 495 16.57 12.36 6.34
N TYR A 496 15.65 11.77 5.58
CA TYR A 496 14.44 11.14 6.11
C TYR A 496 14.71 9.77 6.74
N ILE A 497 13.81 9.35 7.63
CA ILE A 497 13.88 8.07 8.35
C ILE A 497 12.82 7.10 7.84
N ILE A 498 13.21 5.83 7.72
CA ILE A 498 12.33 4.70 7.42
C ILE A 498 12.21 3.86 8.69
N ARG A 499 10.99 3.50 9.10
CA ARG A 499 10.71 2.72 10.29
C ARG A 499 10.05 1.40 9.98
N TRP A 500 10.41 0.38 10.74
CA TRP A 500 9.76 -0.92 10.73
C TRP A 500 8.78 -1.02 11.90
N ALA A 501 7.50 -1.28 11.61
CA ALA A 501 6.42 -1.29 12.58
C ALA A 501 5.88 -2.70 12.82
N THR A 502 5.91 -3.15 14.07
CA THR A 502 5.42 -4.46 14.53
C THR A 502 4.18 -4.37 15.42
N TYR A 503 3.79 -3.16 15.83
CA TYR A 503 2.63 -2.93 16.68
C TYR A 503 1.29 -3.32 16.06
N SER A 504 1.26 -3.62 14.76
CA SER A 504 0.08 -4.17 14.08
C SER A 504 -0.13 -5.67 14.36
N GLU A 505 0.81 -6.34 15.05
CA GLU A 505 0.70 -7.74 15.51
C GLU A 505 0.32 -8.73 14.39
N GLY A 506 0.84 -8.53 13.18
CA GLY A 506 0.51 -9.37 12.02
C GLY A 506 -0.87 -9.10 11.41
N GLY A 507 -1.52 -7.99 11.74
CA GLY A 507 -2.79 -7.59 11.14
C GLY A 507 -2.70 -7.28 9.64
N PHE A 508 -1.50 -6.98 9.14
CA PHE A 508 -1.22 -6.93 7.70
C PHE A 508 -0.95 -8.34 7.20
N LYS A 509 -1.86 -8.85 6.35
CA LYS A 509 -1.78 -10.20 5.80
C LYS A 509 -1.58 -10.13 4.29
N GLU A 510 -0.50 -10.73 3.82
CA GLU A 510 -0.14 -10.81 2.40
C GLU A 510 -0.49 -12.20 1.85
N GLY A 511 -0.92 -12.26 0.59
CA GLY A 511 -1.07 -13.51 -0.15
C GLY A 511 0.28 -14.19 -0.39
N VAL A 512 0.30 -15.53 -0.34
CA VAL A 512 1.47 -16.32 -0.75
C VAL A 512 1.29 -16.90 -2.14
N SER A 513 2.44 -17.15 -2.78
CA SER A 513 2.51 -17.87 -4.04
C SER A 513 1.86 -19.25 -3.89
N LEU A 514 0.84 -19.51 -4.70
CA LEU A 514 0.12 -20.79 -4.71
C LEU A 514 0.88 -21.86 -5.50
N SER A 515 1.70 -21.45 -6.48
CA SER A 515 2.46 -22.36 -7.33
C SER A 515 3.97 -22.15 -7.24
N VAL A 516 4.72 -23.19 -7.59
CA VAL A 516 6.19 -23.15 -7.67
C VAL A 516 6.64 -22.19 -8.76
N ASP A 517 5.91 -22.12 -9.88
CA ASP A 517 6.23 -21.24 -10.99
C ASP A 517 6.07 -19.77 -10.60
N ASP A 518 5.03 -19.42 -9.84
CA ASP A 518 4.84 -18.07 -9.32
C ASP A 518 5.98 -17.67 -8.38
N GLU A 519 6.38 -18.59 -7.49
CA GLU A 519 7.49 -18.36 -6.56
C GLU A 519 8.83 -18.24 -7.31
N LEU A 520 9.09 -19.08 -8.29
CA LEU A 520 10.30 -19.01 -9.12
C LEU A 520 10.38 -17.67 -9.86
N ASN A 521 9.26 -17.21 -10.43
CA ASN A 521 9.16 -15.91 -11.08
C ASN A 521 9.41 -14.76 -10.09
N ARG A 522 8.95 -14.88 -8.83
CA ARG A 522 9.19 -13.90 -7.77
C ARG A 522 10.68 -13.84 -7.40
N TRP A 523 11.32 -14.98 -7.17
CA TRP A 523 12.77 -15.06 -6.88
C TRP A 523 13.64 -14.60 -8.04
N GLN A 524 13.22 -14.85 -9.28
CA GLN A 524 13.92 -14.36 -10.47
C GLN A 524 13.93 -12.84 -10.51
N LYS A 525 12.81 -12.17 -10.15
CA LYS A 525 12.75 -10.71 -10.06
C LYS A 525 13.70 -10.17 -8.99
N TYR A 526 13.70 -10.77 -7.81
CA TYR A 526 14.56 -10.34 -6.70
C TYR A 526 16.05 -10.51 -7.00
N SER A 527 16.44 -11.68 -7.53
CA SER A 527 17.83 -11.95 -7.92
C SER A 527 18.29 -11.04 -9.07
N TYR A 528 17.41 -10.76 -10.04
CA TYR A 528 17.70 -9.82 -11.12
C TYR A 528 17.86 -8.39 -10.59
N GLY A 529 16.93 -7.90 -9.78
CA GLY A 529 17.01 -6.55 -9.20
C GLY A 529 18.24 -6.36 -8.31
N CYS A 530 18.60 -7.37 -7.54
CA CYS A 530 19.86 -7.38 -6.78
C CYS A 530 21.09 -7.32 -7.70
N SER A 531 21.08 -8.02 -8.83
CA SER A 531 22.20 -8.03 -9.78
C SER A 531 22.34 -6.70 -10.51
N GLU A 532 21.22 -6.10 -10.93
CA GLU A 532 21.18 -4.78 -11.58
C GLU A 532 21.72 -3.68 -10.66
N LEU A 533 21.42 -3.78 -9.36
CA LEU A 533 21.87 -2.83 -8.36
C LEU A 533 23.37 -2.93 -8.05
N LEU A 534 23.94 -4.14 -8.12
CA LEU A 534 25.36 -4.38 -7.84
C LEU A 534 26.26 -4.18 -9.07
N PHE A 535 25.84 -4.68 -10.23
CA PHE A 535 26.71 -4.83 -11.39
C PHE A 535 26.11 -4.21 -12.65
N ASN A 536 26.97 -3.61 -13.47
CA ASN A 536 26.62 -3.27 -14.84
C ASN A 536 26.51 -4.56 -15.68
N PRO A 537 25.84 -4.55 -16.85
CA PRO A 537 25.88 -5.66 -17.78
C PRO A 537 27.33 -6.04 -18.16
N ILE A 538 27.64 -7.33 -18.24
CA ILE A 538 29.02 -7.84 -18.50
C ILE A 538 29.63 -7.21 -19.76
N ILE A 539 28.82 -6.98 -20.79
CA ILE A 539 29.25 -6.37 -22.06
C ILE A 539 29.75 -4.92 -21.84
N GLU A 540 29.21 -4.22 -20.84
CA GLU A 540 29.58 -2.84 -20.52
C GLU A 540 30.76 -2.73 -19.55
N TRP A 541 31.24 -3.84 -18.98
CA TRP A 541 32.30 -3.82 -17.96
C TRP A 541 33.59 -3.17 -18.44
N PHE A 542 33.95 -3.36 -19.71
CA PHE A 542 35.15 -2.74 -20.29
C PHE A 542 35.06 -1.21 -20.43
N ARG A 543 33.84 -0.65 -20.44
CA ARG A 543 33.62 0.80 -20.59
C ARG A 543 33.22 1.49 -19.29
N ARG A 544 32.33 0.88 -18.51
CA ARG A 544 31.74 1.46 -17.29
C ARG A 544 32.25 0.82 -15.99
N GLY A 545 33.07 -0.22 -16.08
CA GLY A 545 33.49 -1.02 -14.95
C GLY A 545 32.42 -2.04 -14.51
N PRO A 546 32.79 -2.99 -13.64
CA PRO A 546 31.91 -4.07 -13.21
C PRO A 546 30.78 -3.60 -12.30
N PHE A 547 31.02 -2.61 -11.43
CA PHE A 547 30.06 -2.16 -10.42
C PHE A 547 29.11 -1.08 -10.96
N ALA A 548 27.83 -1.21 -10.59
CA ALA A 548 26.81 -0.23 -10.96
C ALA A 548 27.04 1.12 -10.24
N GLN A 549 26.59 2.21 -10.87
CA GLN A 549 26.73 3.54 -10.28
C GLN A 549 25.89 3.70 -8.99
N GLN A 550 24.78 2.98 -8.87
CA GLN A 550 23.91 3.00 -7.69
C GLN A 550 24.63 2.49 -6.44
N ILE A 551 25.31 1.34 -6.52
CA ILE A 551 26.03 0.83 -5.35
C ILE A 551 27.21 1.73 -4.99
N HIS A 552 27.89 2.34 -5.96
CA HIS A 552 28.91 3.32 -5.68
C HIS A 552 28.33 4.57 -4.98
N ARG A 553 27.17 5.08 -5.42
CA ARG A 553 26.50 6.20 -4.73
C ARG A 553 26.12 5.80 -3.30
N PHE A 554 25.61 4.59 -3.11
CA PHE A 554 25.24 4.07 -1.79
C PHE A 554 26.45 3.92 -0.85
N MET A 555 27.53 3.29 -1.30
CA MET A 555 28.72 3.04 -0.49
C MET A 555 29.40 4.34 -0.04
N TRP A 556 29.35 5.40 -0.85
CA TRP A 556 29.89 6.73 -0.53
C TRP A 556 28.85 7.71 0.02
N SER A 557 27.59 7.28 0.22
CA SER A 557 26.56 8.12 0.83
C SER A 557 26.78 8.31 2.33
N ASN A 558 26.05 9.25 2.94
CA ASN A 558 26.00 9.45 4.39
C ASN A 558 25.23 8.36 5.15
N ALA A 559 24.84 7.26 4.50
CA ALA A 559 24.18 6.15 5.15
C ALA A 559 25.09 5.53 6.24
N PRO A 560 24.51 5.04 7.36
CA PRO A 560 25.28 4.42 8.43
C PRO A 560 26.12 3.22 7.95
N LEU A 561 27.31 3.06 8.53
CA LEU A 561 28.24 1.98 8.14
C LEU A 561 27.63 0.59 8.34
N HIS A 562 26.93 0.37 9.46
CA HIS A 562 26.29 -0.92 9.74
C HIS A 562 25.29 -1.30 8.64
N TYR A 563 24.47 -0.35 8.19
CA TYR A 563 23.52 -0.56 7.11
C TYR A 563 24.19 -0.92 5.79
N LYS A 564 25.33 -0.29 5.46
CA LYS A 564 26.10 -0.64 4.26
C LYS A 564 26.60 -2.08 4.32
N VAL A 565 27.19 -2.49 5.44
CA VAL A 565 27.71 -3.87 5.61
C VAL A 565 26.59 -4.89 5.49
N SER A 566 25.50 -4.66 6.21
CA SER A 566 24.31 -5.49 6.19
C SER A 566 23.70 -5.65 4.81
N MET A 567 23.50 -4.55 4.10
CA MET A 567 22.90 -4.55 2.78
C MET A 567 23.80 -5.26 1.76
N MET A 568 25.12 -5.06 1.84
CA MET A 568 26.08 -5.81 1.02
C MET A 568 26.05 -7.30 1.33
N ALA A 569 25.98 -7.69 2.60
CA ALA A 569 25.88 -9.10 3.00
C ALA A 569 24.61 -9.75 2.44
N TYR A 570 23.46 -9.07 2.54
CA TYR A 570 22.20 -9.50 1.95
C TYR A 570 22.32 -9.68 0.43
N MET A 571 22.85 -8.69 -0.29
CA MET A 571 22.96 -8.77 -1.75
C MET A 571 23.90 -9.90 -2.21
N PHE A 572 25.04 -10.08 -1.53
CA PHE A 572 25.97 -11.17 -1.85
C PHE A 572 25.46 -12.55 -1.46
N SER A 573 24.46 -12.65 -0.57
CA SER A 573 23.88 -13.94 -0.19
C SER A 573 23.26 -14.67 -1.40
N TYR A 574 22.64 -13.93 -2.34
CA TYR A 574 22.12 -14.49 -3.60
C TYR A 574 23.21 -15.17 -4.43
N TYR A 575 24.39 -14.54 -4.52
CA TYR A 575 25.54 -15.12 -5.21
C TYR A 575 26.14 -16.30 -4.44
N GLY A 576 26.11 -16.25 -3.11
CA GLY A 576 26.49 -17.39 -2.27
C GLY A 576 25.63 -18.63 -2.54
N ILE A 577 24.31 -18.44 -2.62
CA ILE A 577 23.36 -19.51 -2.97
C ILE A 577 23.65 -20.03 -4.38
N ALA A 578 23.81 -19.15 -5.38
CA ALA A 578 24.12 -19.56 -6.75
C ALA A 578 25.48 -20.30 -6.88
N ALA A 579 26.49 -19.84 -6.15
CA ALA A 579 27.81 -20.46 -6.10
C ALA A 579 27.73 -21.88 -5.50
N SER A 580 26.87 -22.11 -4.49
CA SER A 580 26.72 -23.43 -3.86
C SER A 580 26.32 -24.53 -4.86
N VAL A 581 25.41 -24.22 -5.79
CA VAL A 581 24.99 -25.16 -6.85
C VAL A 581 26.14 -25.42 -7.83
N THR A 582 26.82 -24.36 -8.25
CA THR A 582 27.95 -24.46 -9.19
C THR A 582 29.09 -25.29 -8.61
N ILE A 583 29.45 -25.01 -7.36
CA ILE A 583 30.46 -25.77 -6.62
C ILE A 583 30.02 -27.22 -6.50
N SER A 584 28.75 -27.50 -6.20
CA SER A 584 28.21 -28.87 -6.10
C SER A 584 28.31 -29.65 -7.42
N VAL A 585 28.07 -29.00 -8.57
CA VAL A 585 28.22 -29.65 -9.89
C VAL A 585 29.70 -29.93 -10.20
N ILE A 586 30.58 -28.96 -9.96
CA ILE A 586 32.03 -29.17 -10.10
C ILE A 586 32.48 -30.35 -9.22
N ASN A 587 31.96 -30.39 -8.00
CA ASN A 587 32.23 -31.42 -7.01
C ASN A 587 31.79 -32.82 -7.48
N TYR A 588 30.58 -32.93 -8.06
CA TYR A 588 30.07 -34.15 -8.67
C TYR A 588 30.95 -34.66 -9.82
N ILE A 589 31.40 -33.75 -10.69
CA ILE A 589 32.28 -34.09 -11.82
C ILE A 589 33.64 -34.58 -11.29
N LEU A 590 34.23 -33.90 -10.32
CA LEU A 590 35.53 -34.29 -9.75
C LEU A 590 35.49 -35.67 -9.07
N LEU A 591 34.40 -35.99 -8.36
CA LEU A 591 34.17 -37.34 -7.82
C LEU A 591 33.98 -38.38 -8.92
N GLY A 592 33.20 -38.07 -9.95
CA GLY A 592 32.91 -38.98 -11.07
C GLY A 592 34.17 -39.38 -11.84
N PHE A 593 35.15 -38.48 -11.95
CA PHE A 593 36.45 -38.75 -12.56
C PHE A 593 37.46 -39.41 -11.59
N GLN A 594 37.03 -39.80 -10.38
CA GLN A 594 37.86 -40.46 -9.37
C GLN A 594 39.19 -39.75 -9.09
N PHE A 595 39.20 -38.42 -9.17
CA PHE A 595 40.34 -37.66 -8.67
C PHE A 595 40.48 -37.95 -7.17
N GLY A 596 41.72 -38.08 -6.67
CA GLY A 596 41.98 -38.33 -5.25
C GLY A 596 41.58 -37.13 -4.39
N VAL A 597 40.28 -36.99 -4.12
CA VAL A 597 39.68 -35.88 -3.39
C VAL A 597 39.33 -36.23 -1.94
N ASP A 598 39.50 -37.49 -1.53
CA ASP A 598 39.11 -37.99 -0.20
C ASP A 598 39.68 -37.17 0.97
N GLY A 599 40.92 -36.69 0.84
CA GLY A 599 41.57 -35.80 1.82
C GLY A 599 40.93 -34.41 1.95
N PHE A 600 40.17 -33.96 0.95
CA PHE A 600 39.36 -32.75 1.00
C PHE A 600 37.95 -33.00 1.55
N TYR A 601 37.41 -34.20 1.35
CA TYR A 601 36.03 -34.54 1.71
C TYR A 601 35.84 -34.90 3.17
N MET A 602 36.70 -35.72 3.77
CA MET A 602 36.46 -36.23 5.13
C MET A 602 36.28 -35.08 6.13
N HIS A 603 37.15 -34.08 6.08
CA HIS A 603 37.05 -32.92 6.96
C HIS A 603 35.92 -31.96 6.56
N SER A 604 35.62 -31.82 5.27
CA SER A 604 34.49 -31.00 4.80
C SER A 604 33.14 -31.63 5.16
N PHE A 605 33.05 -32.96 5.18
CA PHE A 605 31.88 -33.73 5.59
C PHE A 605 31.65 -33.64 7.10
N GLU A 606 32.71 -33.69 7.91
CA GLU A 606 32.64 -33.40 9.35
C GLU A 606 32.07 -31.99 9.61
N ILE A 607 32.58 -30.98 8.89
CA ILE A 607 32.10 -29.60 8.98
C ILE A 607 30.65 -29.50 8.50
N TRP A 608 30.29 -30.14 7.39
CA TRP A 608 28.91 -30.17 6.87
C TRP A 608 27.93 -30.83 7.84
N LEU A 609 28.30 -31.96 8.44
CA LEU A 609 27.48 -32.66 9.42
C LEU A 609 27.31 -31.80 10.69
N ALA A 610 28.41 -31.21 11.19
CA ALA A 610 28.38 -30.30 12.32
C ALA A 610 27.54 -29.05 12.04
N THR A 611 27.68 -28.44 10.87
CA THR A 611 26.84 -27.30 10.46
C THR A 611 25.39 -27.71 10.28
N THR A 612 25.08 -28.85 9.68
CA THR A 612 23.68 -29.31 9.55
C THR A 612 23.03 -29.48 10.92
N VAL A 613 23.69 -30.15 11.87
CA VAL A 613 23.16 -30.33 13.23
C VAL A 613 23.04 -29.01 13.98
N VAL A 614 24.01 -28.11 13.86
CA VAL A 614 23.99 -26.80 14.54
C VAL A 614 22.97 -25.85 13.90
N PHE A 615 22.94 -25.72 12.58
CA PHE A 615 22.02 -24.83 11.87
C PHE A 615 20.58 -25.29 12.01
N PHE A 616 20.29 -26.56 11.74
CA PHE A 616 18.91 -27.06 11.83
C PHE A 616 18.49 -27.34 13.26
N GLY A 617 19.31 -28.05 14.04
CA GLY A 617 18.98 -28.41 15.42
C GLY A 617 19.03 -27.20 16.35
N SER A 618 20.23 -26.67 16.56
CA SER A 618 20.40 -25.58 17.54
C SER A 618 19.78 -24.25 17.10
N GLY A 619 19.73 -23.97 15.79
CA GLY A 619 19.04 -22.78 15.26
C GLY A 619 17.52 -22.84 15.47
N THR A 620 16.90 -24.00 15.23
CA THR A 620 15.46 -24.16 15.49
C THR A 620 15.14 -24.08 16.98
N VAL A 621 15.97 -24.70 17.83
CA VAL A 621 15.83 -24.60 19.29
C VAL A 621 16.01 -23.15 19.76
N GLY A 622 17.06 -22.46 19.30
CA GLY A 622 17.32 -21.07 19.66
C GLY A 622 16.19 -20.13 19.26
N TYR A 623 15.69 -20.27 18.04
CA TYR A 623 14.56 -19.49 17.54
C TYR A 623 13.25 -19.78 18.31
N SER A 624 12.99 -21.05 18.61
CA SER A 624 11.82 -21.47 19.40
C SER A 624 11.85 -20.89 20.82
N LEU A 625 13.01 -20.95 21.46
CA LEU A 625 13.23 -20.36 22.78
C LEU A 625 13.06 -18.84 22.74
N LEU A 626 13.55 -18.18 21.69
CA LEU A 626 13.34 -16.75 21.50
C LEU A 626 11.85 -16.40 21.36
N GLN A 627 11.08 -17.12 20.54
CA GLN A 627 9.64 -16.89 20.44
C GLN A 627 8.90 -17.06 21.76
N TYR A 628 9.31 -18.04 22.56
CA TYR A 628 8.80 -18.23 23.91
C TYR A 628 9.14 -17.05 24.83
N ARG A 629 10.39 -16.56 24.79
CA ARG A 629 10.85 -15.40 25.58
C ARG A 629 10.11 -14.11 25.24
N LEU A 630 9.67 -13.95 24.00
CA LEU A 630 8.86 -12.81 23.56
C LEU A 630 7.37 -12.95 23.92
N GLY A 631 6.96 -14.08 24.49
CA GLY A 631 5.57 -14.38 24.82
C GLY A 631 4.68 -14.69 23.61
N GLN A 632 5.25 -15.00 22.44
CA GLN A 632 4.47 -15.22 21.21
C GLN A 632 3.97 -16.65 21.03
N LYS A 633 4.76 -17.65 21.45
CA LYS A 633 4.39 -19.08 21.38
C LYS A 633 4.77 -19.81 22.66
N GLN A 634 4.01 -20.85 22.99
CA GLN A 634 4.32 -21.76 24.11
C GLN A 634 5.51 -22.67 23.78
N LEU A 635 6.25 -23.12 24.79
CA LEU A 635 7.52 -23.84 24.59
C LEU A 635 7.36 -25.27 24.05
N VAL A 636 6.26 -25.96 24.40
CA VAL A 636 6.14 -27.43 24.25
C VAL A 636 5.16 -27.87 23.15
N CYS A 637 4.28 -26.99 22.68
CA CYS A 637 3.40 -27.29 21.56
C CYS A 637 3.87 -26.48 20.34
N ASN A 638 4.25 -27.16 19.26
CA ASN A 638 4.40 -26.64 17.90
C ASN A 638 5.73 -25.98 17.46
N ASN A 639 6.79 -26.00 18.28
CA ASN A 639 8.02 -25.25 17.93
C ASN A 639 9.18 -26.09 17.36
N LEU A 640 9.27 -27.39 17.68
CA LEU A 640 10.41 -28.24 17.29
C LEU A 640 10.19 -29.05 16.01
N LEU A 641 8.94 -29.18 15.59
CA LEU A 641 8.54 -29.86 14.38
C LEU A 641 7.80 -28.83 13.54
N TRP A 642 8.16 -28.77 12.25
CA TRP A 642 7.36 -28.14 11.21
C TRP A 642 5.88 -28.35 11.52
N ASP A 643 5.14 -27.26 11.74
CA ASP A 643 3.69 -27.30 11.91
C ASP A 643 3.09 -27.94 10.66
N TRP A 644 2.79 -29.25 10.74
CA TRP A 644 2.07 -30.03 9.73
C TRP A 644 0.57 -29.84 9.88
#